data_AF-A0A365T4C2-F1
#
_entry.id   AF-A0A365T4C2-F1
#
_cell.length_a   1.000
_cell.length_b   1.000
_cell.length_c   1.000
_cell.angle_alpha   90.00
_cell.angle_beta   90.00
_cell.angle_gamma   90.00
#
_symmetry.space_group_name_H-M   'P 1'
#
loop_
_entity.id
_entity.type
_entity.pdbx_description
1 polymer ?
#
loop_
_entity_poly.entity_id
_entity_poly.type
_entity_poly.pdbx_seq_one_letter_code
_entity_poly.pdbx_strand_id
1 'polypeptide(L)'
;MVEFTRRKLMATSVAAALGASVSGVAGGRGAGSPEDADTARAPWVNGELKRFSSTALGAEVTGPFVFEDGTPLYSLQHPSRDNPAPYDRSGIGYFSGFQFSLDGNNDDFDELSIPQTNEEKGVVRGADADYEFLAQEQDPINGGTERLGVAQTPDGRDITQDEFAGTQYGDAAYNPDCNQFVATNEAGTEGYLFTNWENSPGNVSRIPLSQDEDGEWNADLENAINVANTEALRDLGGTRINCYGDLSPWNTMISSEENYSHPRVSLTATVGDIEEKGTGKGLVGAAPFWNRPNPNEIQEAVEGYYGDDAWEIQGWWSLTGLEFLAYYLGAERVDQRSDSAADSADEESNTLTPIGDCYPNPYRYGYHVDIREPTAETPKPVKYYVMGRAAWEAPDVQNDLRTVYGCSDGDSKGIYKFVADEEIPSYDDPMDVAGTLYAPKVTNEEAAKNLPPANVDLELEWMELGHATNAEVESWIAEYDDVTQEDYLETHADTDWREDLDAAVEEADREVIENGNRNYVTNEEILEWAEQYESEGPDGVDEELRKVPFLETRAAAKEVGATIEFNKAEGVDSVDDAGPSDYVYFAISELNDDMAEVGDVQLERVDGGVVYRGKLEDDYDVSTLEPVIVGPDASDPADVANDALINVDNVYVMDDGRVLCCEDADQFGRSYANDCLYVYDPATDGQGRATDETGDETADEAGNEASNRASGGDEGDSGC
;
A
#
# COMPACT_ATOMS: atom_id res chain seq x y z
N MET A 1 23.45 -0.68 -26.83
CA MET A 1 22.42 -1.45 -26.11
C MET A 1 21.15 -1.42 -26.95
N VAL A 2 20.35 -2.48 -26.93
CA VAL A 2 19.22 -2.64 -27.85
C VAL A 2 17.95 -2.34 -27.09
N GLU A 3 17.21 -1.31 -27.51
CA GLU A 3 15.92 -0.94 -26.92
C GLU A 3 14.97 -2.14 -26.80
N PHE A 4 14.42 -2.32 -25.60
CA PHE A 4 13.32 -3.23 -25.30
C PHE A 4 12.01 -2.57 -25.75
N THR A 5 11.51 -2.97 -26.92
CA THR A 5 10.19 -2.60 -27.43
C THR A 5 9.45 -3.85 -27.88
N ARG A 6 8.11 -3.78 -27.93
CA ARG A 6 7.13 -4.81 -28.36
C ARG A 6 7.59 -5.77 -29.47
N ARG A 7 8.47 -5.34 -30.38
CA ARG A 7 9.00 -6.16 -31.49
C ARG A 7 9.97 -7.28 -31.08
N LYS A 8 10.55 -7.27 -29.88
CA LYS A 8 11.46 -8.32 -29.40
C LYS A 8 10.81 -9.42 -28.56
N LEU A 9 9.69 -9.12 -27.88
CA LEU A 9 8.92 -10.11 -27.12
C LEU A 9 8.41 -11.27 -28.00
N MET A 10 8.12 -10.98 -29.28
CA MET A 10 7.73 -12.02 -30.24
C MET A 10 8.81 -13.07 -30.59
N ALA A 11 10.05 -12.94 -30.09
CA ALA A 11 11.14 -13.86 -30.42
C ALA A 11 11.38 -14.98 -29.38
N THR A 12 10.81 -14.91 -28.17
CA THR A 12 11.14 -15.85 -27.08
C THR A 12 10.04 -16.83 -26.67
N SER A 13 8.80 -16.71 -27.16
CA SER A 13 7.70 -17.48 -26.57
C SER A 13 6.98 -18.37 -27.60
N VAL A 14 7.25 -19.69 -27.55
CA VAL A 14 6.41 -20.72 -28.19
C VAL A 14 5.84 -21.61 -27.10
N ALA A 15 4.64 -21.29 -26.59
CA ALA A 15 3.84 -22.21 -25.81
C ALA A 15 2.34 -21.95 -26.00
N ALA A 16 1.58 -23.04 -26.02
CA ALA A 16 0.22 -23.12 -26.54
C ALA A 16 -0.86 -22.90 -25.46
N ALA A 17 -1.82 -22.03 -25.76
CA ALA A 17 -2.96 -21.68 -24.92
C ALA A 17 -3.98 -22.83 -24.76
N LEU A 18 -4.41 -23.13 -23.52
CA LEU A 18 -5.73 -23.67 -23.16
C LEU A 18 -6.01 -23.36 -21.68
N GLY A 19 -7.07 -22.60 -21.40
CA GLY A 19 -7.35 -22.01 -20.08
C GLY A 19 -8.33 -22.74 -19.15
N ALA A 20 -8.57 -22.11 -17.99
CA ALA A 20 -9.80 -22.13 -17.20
C ALA A 20 -9.71 -21.01 -16.14
N SER A 21 -10.74 -20.17 -16.06
CA SER A 21 -10.92 -18.99 -15.20
C SER A 21 -11.47 -19.34 -13.81
N VAL A 22 -11.05 -18.61 -12.77
CA VAL A 22 -11.77 -18.45 -11.49
C VAL A 22 -11.62 -16.99 -11.01
N SER A 23 -12.68 -16.48 -10.41
CA SER A 23 -13.07 -15.08 -10.21
C SER A 23 -12.37 -14.35 -9.06
N GLY A 24 -11.89 -13.13 -9.31
CA GLY A 24 -11.64 -12.07 -8.32
C GLY A 24 -12.79 -11.05 -8.33
N VAL A 25 -13.04 -10.42 -7.18
CA VAL A 25 -14.14 -9.47 -6.95
C VAL A 25 -13.77 -8.13 -7.59
N ALA A 26 -14.13 -7.96 -8.86
CA ALA A 26 -14.07 -6.68 -9.54
C ALA A 26 -15.12 -5.72 -8.97
N GLY A 27 -14.68 -4.57 -8.48
CA GLY A 27 -15.52 -3.40 -8.22
C GLY A 27 -16.41 -3.12 -9.43
N GLY A 28 -17.72 -3.12 -9.21
CA GLY A 28 -18.71 -3.13 -10.26
C GLY A 28 -18.89 -1.76 -10.92
N ARG A 29 -18.23 -1.51 -12.05
CA ARG A 29 -18.70 -0.52 -13.04
C ARG A 29 -18.92 -1.14 -14.41
N GLY A 30 -20.17 -1.49 -14.68
CA GLY A 30 -20.65 -1.85 -16.01
C GLY A 30 -21.31 -0.67 -16.71
N ALA A 31 -20.64 -0.06 -17.69
CA ALA A 31 -21.22 0.41 -18.96
C ALA A 31 -20.19 1.12 -19.85
N GLY A 32 -19.38 0.33 -20.56
CA GLY A 32 -18.59 0.78 -21.71
C GLY A 32 -17.21 1.31 -21.35
N SER A 33 -16.28 0.40 -21.05
CA SER A 33 -14.86 0.71 -21.16
C SER A 33 -14.62 1.31 -22.55
N PRO A 34 -13.93 2.46 -22.66
CA PRO A 34 -13.33 2.88 -23.92
C PRO A 34 -12.63 1.67 -24.55
N GLU A 35 -12.62 1.55 -25.89
CA GLU A 35 -11.80 0.52 -26.54
C GLU A 35 -10.37 0.69 -26.01
N ASP A 36 -9.89 -0.32 -25.27
CA ASP A 36 -8.58 -0.31 -24.64
C ASP A 36 -7.54 -0.01 -25.72
N ALA A 37 -6.89 1.15 -25.58
CA ALA A 37 -6.01 1.65 -26.61
C ALA A 37 -4.70 0.86 -26.52
N ASP A 38 -4.07 0.67 -27.68
CA ASP A 38 -2.72 0.16 -27.73
C ASP A 38 -1.75 1.30 -27.34
N THR A 39 -1.43 1.37 -26.05
CA THR A 39 -0.67 2.47 -25.45
C THR A 39 0.77 2.43 -25.95
N ALA A 40 1.25 3.55 -26.48
CA ALA A 40 2.56 3.57 -27.11
C ALA A 40 3.67 3.33 -26.07
N ARG A 41 4.44 2.24 -26.25
CA ARG A 41 5.49 1.76 -25.34
C ARG A 41 4.95 1.14 -24.04
N ALA A 42 3.72 0.66 -24.00
CA ALA A 42 3.29 -0.31 -22.98
C ALA A 42 3.48 -1.75 -23.53
N PRO A 43 4.04 -2.69 -22.76
CA PRO A 43 4.92 -2.48 -21.60
C PRO A 43 6.31 -1.93 -22.02
N TRP A 44 7.00 -1.29 -21.08
CA TRP A 44 8.36 -0.76 -21.27
C TRP A 44 9.18 -0.74 -19.97
N VAL A 45 10.50 -0.93 -20.10
CA VAL A 45 11.47 -0.90 -19.00
C VAL A 45 12.70 -0.09 -19.42
N ASN A 46 13.16 0.82 -18.55
CA ASN A 46 14.40 1.58 -18.69
C ASN A 46 15.57 0.89 -17.97
N GLY A 47 16.04 -0.24 -18.49
CA GLY A 47 17.03 -1.08 -17.82
C GLY A 47 16.84 -2.55 -18.20
N GLU A 48 17.09 -3.45 -17.27
CA GLU A 48 16.82 -4.88 -17.42
C GLU A 48 15.91 -5.36 -16.28
N LEU A 49 14.90 -6.17 -16.59
CA LEU A 49 13.99 -6.76 -15.62
C LEU A 49 14.06 -8.29 -15.81
N LYS A 50 14.28 -9.04 -14.73
CA LYS A 50 14.28 -10.51 -14.76
C LYS A 50 13.37 -11.09 -13.68
N ARG A 51 12.59 -12.10 -14.03
CA ARG A 51 11.83 -12.89 -13.06
C ARG A 51 12.79 -13.76 -12.23
N PHE A 52 12.81 -13.53 -10.92
CA PHE A 52 13.57 -14.35 -9.97
C PHE A 52 12.71 -15.46 -9.37
N SER A 53 11.49 -15.15 -8.94
CA SER A 53 10.60 -16.11 -8.28
C SER A 53 9.18 -16.06 -8.82
N SER A 54 8.43 -17.16 -8.69
CA SER A 54 6.97 -17.19 -8.77
C SER A 54 6.38 -17.82 -7.51
N THR A 55 5.30 -17.25 -6.98
CA THR A 55 4.60 -17.74 -5.78
C THR A 55 3.85 -19.03 -6.02
N ALA A 56 3.32 -19.65 -4.96
CA ALA A 56 2.26 -20.65 -5.09
C ALA A 56 0.93 -19.98 -5.49
N LEU A 57 0.00 -20.74 -6.09
CA LEU A 57 -1.22 -20.16 -6.64
C LEU A 57 -2.04 -19.42 -5.58
N GLY A 58 -2.49 -18.22 -5.94
CA GLY A 58 -3.31 -17.36 -5.09
C GLY A 58 -2.55 -16.70 -3.94
N ALA A 59 -1.22 -16.77 -3.93
CA ALA A 59 -0.40 -16.00 -3.03
C ALA A 59 0.31 -14.87 -3.75
N GLU A 60 0.51 -13.80 -3.01
CA GLU A 60 1.28 -12.61 -3.40
C GLU A 60 2.73 -12.71 -2.93
N VAL A 61 3.58 -11.85 -3.49
CA VAL A 61 4.95 -11.66 -3.01
C VAL A 61 4.97 -10.47 -2.06
N THR A 62 4.99 -10.70 -0.75
CA THR A 62 4.95 -9.59 0.21
C THR A 62 6.19 -9.56 1.10
N GLY A 63 6.54 -8.38 1.61
CA GLY A 63 7.69 -8.22 2.50
C GLY A 63 9.03 -8.76 1.96
N PRO A 64 9.46 -8.48 0.71
CA PRO A 64 10.84 -8.77 0.29
C PRO A 64 11.84 -8.17 1.27
N PHE A 65 12.89 -8.94 1.56
CA PHE A 65 14.05 -8.44 2.31
C PHE A 65 15.30 -9.19 1.85
N VAL A 66 16.45 -8.52 1.85
CA VAL A 66 17.74 -9.13 1.52
C VAL A 66 18.66 -8.97 2.71
N PHE A 67 19.13 -10.09 3.27
CA PHE A 67 20.13 -10.07 4.33
C PHE A 67 21.46 -9.48 3.85
N GLU A 68 22.30 -8.98 4.77
CA GLU A 68 23.63 -8.41 4.43
C GLU A 68 24.53 -9.36 3.61
N ASP A 69 24.28 -10.67 3.68
CA ASP A 69 25.02 -11.68 2.91
C ASP A 69 24.46 -11.94 1.50
N GLY A 70 23.40 -11.21 1.11
CA GLY A 70 22.73 -11.30 -0.17
C GLY A 70 21.60 -12.34 -0.24
N THR A 71 21.28 -13.05 0.85
CA THR A 71 20.18 -14.02 0.84
C THR A 71 18.81 -13.31 0.83
N PRO A 72 17.95 -13.56 -0.18
CA PRO A 72 16.61 -12.97 -0.20
C PRO A 72 15.58 -13.80 0.56
N LEU A 73 14.59 -13.11 1.10
CA LEU A 73 13.39 -13.68 1.71
C LEU A 73 12.14 -12.92 1.29
N TYR A 74 10.97 -13.55 1.38
CA TYR A 74 9.67 -12.88 1.31
C TYR A 74 8.59 -13.71 2.03
N SER A 75 7.47 -13.09 2.35
CA SER A 75 6.27 -13.72 2.90
C SER A 75 5.37 -14.30 1.81
N LEU A 76 4.98 -15.57 1.94
CA LEU A 76 3.96 -16.20 1.10
C LEU A 76 2.58 -15.84 1.68
N GLN A 77 1.97 -14.78 1.17
CA GLN A 77 0.71 -14.28 1.67
C GLN A 77 -0.49 -15.08 1.14
N HIS A 78 -1.46 -15.38 2.01
CA HIS A 78 -2.77 -15.98 1.70
C HIS A 78 -2.88 -17.03 0.57
N PRO A 79 -1.95 -18.02 0.45
CA PRO A 79 -1.96 -18.97 -0.66
C PRO A 79 -3.23 -19.80 -0.72
N SER A 80 -3.63 -20.18 -1.93
CA SER A 80 -4.76 -21.10 -2.11
C SER A 80 -4.58 -22.37 -1.27
N ARG A 81 -5.59 -22.67 -0.45
CA ARG A 81 -5.64 -23.90 0.38
C ARG A 81 -5.68 -25.20 -0.44
N ASP A 82 -5.87 -25.10 -1.76
CA ASP A 82 -5.83 -26.25 -2.69
C ASP A 82 -4.40 -26.60 -3.16
N ASN A 83 -3.40 -25.77 -2.82
CA ASN A 83 -2.00 -26.04 -3.13
C ASN A 83 -1.48 -27.32 -2.43
N PRO A 84 -0.44 -27.97 -2.94
CA PRO A 84 0.26 -29.02 -2.20
C PRO A 84 0.98 -28.46 -0.96
N ALA A 85 0.85 -29.16 0.17
CA ALA A 85 1.66 -28.88 1.35
C ALA A 85 3.17 -28.90 1.03
N PRO A 86 3.97 -27.97 1.61
CA PRO A 86 3.60 -27.00 2.66
C PRO A 86 3.00 -25.66 2.16
N TYR A 87 2.75 -25.51 0.86
CA TYR A 87 2.33 -24.25 0.22
C TYR A 87 0.81 -23.99 0.25
N ASP A 88 0.05 -24.81 0.99
CA ASP A 88 -1.37 -24.59 1.33
C ASP A 88 -1.56 -23.70 2.56
N ARG A 89 -0.46 -23.22 3.15
CA ARG A 89 -0.41 -22.35 4.32
C ARG A 89 0.48 -21.15 4.03
N SER A 90 0.07 -19.98 4.51
CA SER A 90 0.92 -18.80 4.47
C SER A 90 2.12 -18.97 5.40
N GLY A 91 3.16 -18.17 5.18
CA GLY A 91 4.34 -18.22 6.01
C GLY A 91 5.45 -17.32 5.50
N ILE A 92 6.54 -17.32 6.24
CA ILE A 92 7.73 -16.51 5.97
C ILE A 92 8.82 -17.48 5.53
N GLY A 93 9.47 -17.20 4.41
CA GLY A 93 10.51 -18.08 3.89
C GLY A 93 11.60 -17.35 3.12
N TYR A 94 12.72 -18.05 2.95
CA TYR A 94 13.93 -17.54 2.31
C TYR A 94 14.41 -18.48 1.21
N PHE A 95 15.25 -17.96 0.31
CA PHE A 95 15.83 -18.73 -0.77
C PHE A 95 17.16 -19.38 -0.35
N SER A 96 17.06 -20.59 0.18
CA SER A 96 18.18 -21.43 0.58
C SER A 96 19.10 -21.75 -0.60
N GLY A 97 20.41 -21.68 -0.35
CA GLY A 97 21.46 -21.95 -1.34
C GLY A 97 21.69 -20.83 -2.37
N PHE A 98 21.04 -19.68 -2.24
CA PHE A 98 21.21 -18.53 -3.13
C PHE A 98 21.55 -17.24 -2.36
N GLN A 99 22.44 -16.45 -2.96
CA GLN A 99 22.85 -15.14 -2.48
C GLN A 99 23.10 -14.25 -3.70
N PHE A 100 22.55 -13.03 -3.69
CA PHE A 100 22.94 -12.00 -4.63
C PHE A 100 24.41 -11.63 -4.42
N SER A 101 25.16 -11.39 -5.51
CA SER A 101 26.55 -10.92 -5.38
C SER A 101 26.67 -9.45 -4.97
N LEU A 102 25.56 -8.72 -5.04
CA LEU A 102 25.44 -7.29 -4.74
C LEU A 102 26.41 -6.43 -5.57
N ASP A 103 26.53 -6.73 -6.88
CA ASP A 103 27.43 -6.04 -7.80
C ASP A 103 26.74 -5.09 -8.79
N GLY A 104 25.42 -4.91 -8.62
CA GLY A 104 24.58 -4.00 -9.40
C GLY A 104 24.15 -4.56 -10.76
N ASN A 105 24.30 -5.87 -11.02
CA ASN A 105 23.89 -6.48 -12.29
C ASN A 105 23.07 -7.77 -12.07
N ASN A 106 22.21 -8.07 -13.03
CA ASN A 106 21.34 -9.26 -12.98
C ASN A 106 22.00 -10.57 -13.47
N ASP A 107 23.32 -10.73 -13.44
CA ASP A 107 23.99 -11.96 -13.92
C ASP A 107 24.16 -13.07 -12.86
N ASP A 108 23.70 -12.80 -11.63
CA ASP A 108 23.63 -13.76 -10.50
C ASP A 108 22.76 -15.00 -10.81
N PHE A 109 21.74 -14.87 -11.66
CA PHE A 109 20.79 -15.93 -11.98
C PHE A 109 20.30 -15.89 -13.43
N ASP A 110 19.89 -17.06 -13.93
CA ASP A 110 19.12 -17.17 -15.17
C ASP A 110 17.63 -16.92 -14.89
N GLU A 111 16.96 -16.17 -15.78
CA GLU A 111 15.55 -15.81 -15.60
C GLU A 111 14.65 -17.06 -15.44
N LEU A 112 13.82 -17.04 -14.39
CA LEU A 112 12.89 -18.12 -14.09
C LEU A 112 11.80 -18.20 -15.16
N SER A 113 11.58 -19.39 -15.71
CA SER A 113 10.49 -19.60 -16.65
C SER A 113 9.11 -19.53 -15.99
N ILE A 114 8.13 -18.98 -16.70
CA ILE A 114 6.72 -19.00 -16.27
C ILE A 114 6.23 -20.43 -15.93
N PRO A 115 5.34 -20.60 -14.94
CA PRO A 115 4.81 -21.92 -14.59
C PRO A 115 3.86 -22.42 -15.70
N GLN A 116 4.00 -23.69 -16.10
CA GLN A 116 3.23 -24.31 -17.20
C GLN A 116 2.29 -25.42 -16.75
N THR A 117 2.55 -26.00 -15.58
CA THR A 117 1.81 -27.14 -15.03
C THR A 117 1.19 -26.80 -13.68
N ASN A 118 0.13 -27.51 -13.28
CA ASN A 118 -0.46 -27.33 -11.95
C ASN A 118 0.51 -27.64 -10.81
N GLU A 119 1.52 -28.49 -11.05
CA GLU A 119 2.58 -28.76 -10.07
C GLU A 119 3.47 -27.53 -9.89
N GLU A 120 3.91 -26.92 -10.99
CA GLU A 120 4.71 -25.67 -10.93
C GLU A 120 3.90 -24.49 -10.36
N LYS A 121 2.60 -24.42 -10.65
CA LYS A 121 1.72 -23.35 -10.13
C LYS A 121 1.40 -23.51 -8.65
N GLY A 122 1.50 -24.71 -8.08
CA GLY A 122 1.12 -24.98 -6.70
C GLY A 122 2.22 -24.78 -5.67
N VAL A 123 3.40 -24.31 -6.08
CA VAL A 123 4.58 -24.20 -5.21
C VAL A 123 5.31 -22.90 -5.49
N VAL A 124 6.06 -22.41 -4.50
CA VAL A 124 7.05 -21.35 -4.74
C VAL A 124 8.18 -21.91 -5.59
N ARG A 125 8.66 -21.13 -6.56
CA ARG A 125 9.80 -21.46 -7.42
C ARG A 125 10.77 -20.29 -7.42
N GLY A 126 12.05 -20.54 -7.14
CA GLY A 126 13.14 -19.58 -7.30
C GLY A 126 14.04 -19.89 -8.50
N ALA A 127 14.72 -18.89 -9.02
CA ALA A 127 15.78 -19.05 -10.00
C ALA A 127 17.01 -19.67 -9.32
N ASP A 128 17.30 -20.93 -9.64
CA ASP A 128 18.43 -21.70 -9.10
C ASP A 128 18.48 -21.78 -7.56
N ALA A 129 17.33 -21.70 -6.89
CA ALA A 129 17.21 -21.67 -5.43
C ALA A 129 15.99 -22.46 -4.91
N ASP A 130 16.09 -22.97 -3.67
CA ASP A 130 14.99 -23.64 -2.96
C ASP A 130 14.36 -22.69 -1.93
N TYR A 131 13.02 -22.59 -1.90
CA TYR A 131 12.32 -21.77 -0.91
C TYR A 131 12.04 -22.57 0.35
N GLU A 132 12.58 -22.13 1.49
CA GLU A 132 12.48 -22.80 2.79
C GLU A 132 11.73 -21.91 3.79
N PHE A 133 10.73 -22.48 4.47
CA PHE A 133 9.95 -21.76 5.47
C PHE A 133 10.72 -21.60 6.79
N LEU A 134 10.81 -20.37 7.28
CA LEU A 134 11.25 -20.03 8.63
C LEU A 134 10.13 -20.24 9.66
N ALA A 135 8.91 -19.83 9.31
CA ALA A 135 7.73 -19.96 10.15
C ALA A 135 6.46 -19.98 9.30
N GLN A 136 5.39 -20.61 9.78
CA GLN A 136 4.09 -20.61 9.11
C GLN A 136 2.97 -20.11 10.02
N GLU A 137 1.87 -19.68 9.40
CA GLU A 137 0.67 -19.20 10.09
C GLU A 137 0.28 -20.07 11.30
N GLN A 138 -0.01 -19.44 12.43
CA GLN A 138 -0.47 -20.12 13.65
C GLN A 138 0.49 -21.13 14.28
N ASP A 139 1.75 -21.20 13.83
CA ASP A 139 2.75 -22.02 14.51
C ASP A 139 2.83 -21.62 16.00
N PRO A 140 3.02 -22.59 16.92
CA PRO A 140 3.07 -22.28 18.35
C PRO A 140 4.32 -21.48 18.67
N ILE A 141 4.13 -20.31 19.26
CA ILE A 141 5.22 -19.40 19.67
C ILE A 141 5.17 -19.10 21.17
N ASN A 142 6.17 -18.39 21.68
CA ASN A 142 6.26 -17.97 23.08
C ASN A 142 6.07 -19.15 24.07
N GLY A 143 6.82 -20.24 23.86
CA GLY A 143 6.68 -21.46 24.65
C GLY A 143 5.30 -22.16 24.51
N GLY A 144 4.55 -21.85 23.45
CA GLY A 144 3.23 -22.39 23.15
C GLY A 144 2.07 -21.68 23.83
N THR A 145 2.26 -20.47 24.38
CA THR A 145 1.16 -19.66 24.94
C THR A 145 0.44 -18.82 23.89
N GLU A 146 1.05 -18.64 22.72
CA GLU A 146 0.54 -17.84 21.61
C GLU A 146 0.66 -18.62 20.29
N ARG A 147 -0.10 -18.18 19.28
CA ARG A 147 -0.02 -18.64 17.90
C ARG A 147 0.53 -17.51 17.03
N LEU A 148 1.50 -17.82 16.16
CA LEU A 148 2.10 -16.82 15.29
C LEU A 148 1.03 -16.14 14.42
N GLY A 149 1.03 -14.81 14.38
CA GLY A 149 0.07 -14.02 13.60
C GLY A 149 -1.32 -13.86 14.23
N VAL A 150 -1.56 -14.39 15.44
CA VAL A 150 -2.88 -14.33 16.10
C VAL A 150 -2.84 -13.39 17.32
N ALA A 151 -3.59 -12.29 17.23
CA ALA A 151 -3.80 -11.37 18.35
C ALA A 151 -4.69 -11.99 19.44
N GLN A 152 -4.54 -11.50 20.68
CA GLN A 152 -5.26 -11.97 21.86
C GLN A 152 -5.91 -10.82 22.63
N THR A 153 -7.07 -11.11 23.22
CA THR A 153 -7.69 -10.28 24.26
C THR A 153 -6.76 -10.11 25.47
N PRO A 154 -7.01 -9.13 26.37
CA PRO A 154 -6.20 -8.95 27.57
C PRO A 154 -6.16 -10.18 28.51
N ASP A 155 -7.16 -11.07 28.46
CA ASP A 155 -7.21 -12.31 29.22
C ASP A 155 -6.61 -13.53 28.48
N GLY A 156 -6.01 -13.32 27.30
CA GLY A 156 -5.26 -14.34 26.55
C GLY A 156 -6.13 -15.26 25.70
N ARG A 157 -7.31 -14.81 25.25
CA ARG A 157 -8.13 -15.54 24.26
C ARG A 157 -7.77 -15.08 22.86
N ASP A 158 -7.56 -16.02 21.97
CA ASP A 158 -7.25 -15.76 20.56
C ASP A 158 -8.43 -15.07 19.84
N ILE A 159 -8.14 -13.97 19.17
CA ILE A 159 -9.09 -13.23 18.32
C ILE A 159 -9.19 -13.94 16.97
N THR A 160 -10.18 -14.83 16.85
CA THR A 160 -10.50 -15.56 15.63
C THR A 160 -12.00 -15.73 15.48
N GLN A 161 -12.46 -15.98 14.26
CA GLN A 161 -13.87 -16.29 13.98
C GLN A 161 -14.37 -17.59 14.63
N ASP A 162 -13.47 -18.48 15.08
CA ASP A 162 -13.83 -19.67 15.87
C ASP A 162 -14.21 -19.32 17.32
N GLU A 163 -13.64 -18.24 17.87
CA GLU A 163 -13.81 -17.84 19.28
C GLU A 163 -14.86 -16.73 19.46
N PHE A 164 -15.01 -15.88 18.44
CA PHE A 164 -15.90 -14.73 18.42
C PHE A 164 -16.77 -14.78 17.17
N ALA A 165 -18.07 -14.53 17.33
CA ALA A 165 -18.90 -14.21 16.18
C ALA A 165 -18.62 -12.75 15.79
N GLY A 166 -18.62 -12.47 14.48
CA GLY A 166 -18.26 -11.18 13.90
C GLY A 166 -17.43 -11.37 12.64
N THR A 167 -16.92 -10.27 12.12
CA THR A 167 -16.08 -10.27 10.92
C THR A 167 -14.62 -10.01 11.27
N GLN A 168 -13.71 -10.60 10.51
CA GLN A 168 -12.27 -10.38 10.62
C GLN A 168 -11.74 -10.00 9.25
N TYR A 169 -10.86 -9.00 9.19
CA TYR A 169 -10.17 -8.67 7.95
C TYR A 169 -9.10 -9.73 7.73
N GLY A 170 -9.30 -10.57 6.73
CA GLY A 170 -8.52 -11.80 6.53
C GLY A 170 -8.74 -12.83 7.64
N ASP A 171 -8.44 -14.09 7.35
CA ASP A 171 -8.34 -15.11 8.39
C ASP A 171 -7.14 -14.79 9.28
N ALA A 172 -7.25 -15.01 10.59
CA ALA A 172 -6.15 -14.74 11.52
C ALA A 172 -4.86 -15.48 11.11
N ALA A 173 -3.74 -14.75 11.08
CA ALA A 173 -2.43 -15.20 10.64
C ALA A 173 -2.34 -15.59 9.15
N TYR A 174 -3.34 -15.29 8.32
CA TYR A 174 -3.32 -15.71 6.92
C TYR A 174 -2.50 -14.77 6.02
N ASN A 175 -2.32 -13.52 6.44
CA ASN A 175 -1.73 -12.46 5.61
C ASN A 175 -0.39 -11.95 6.20
N PRO A 176 0.70 -12.75 6.23
CA PRO A 176 2.02 -12.21 6.55
C PRO A 176 2.48 -11.24 5.47
N ASP A 177 3.07 -10.11 5.87
CA ASP A 177 3.48 -9.06 4.95
C ASP A 177 4.95 -8.66 5.21
N CYS A 178 5.24 -7.35 5.30
CA CYS A 178 6.53 -6.72 5.52
C CYS A 178 7.44 -7.54 6.41
N ASN A 179 8.69 -7.71 5.98
CA ASN A 179 9.72 -8.33 6.79
C ASN A 179 10.89 -7.37 6.98
N GLN A 180 11.30 -7.11 8.22
CA GLN A 180 12.50 -6.32 8.51
C GLN A 180 13.37 -7.01 9.55
N PHE A 181 14.66 -7.14 9.26
CA PHE A 181 15.61 -7.83 10.12
C PHE A 181 16.52 -6.86 10.88
N VAL A 182 16.45 -6.90 12.21
CA VAL A 182 17.33 -6.14 13.10
C VAL A 182 18.44 -7.05 13.60
N ALA A 183 19.65 -6.88 13.04
CA ALA A 183 20.84 -7.61 13.44
C ALA A 183 21.25 -7.30 14.90
N THR A 184 21.71 -8.33 15.61
CA THR A 184 22.19 -8.24 17.01
C THR A 184 23.69 -8.51 17.16
N ASN A 185 24.36 -8.86 16.06
CA ASN A 185 25.80 -9.05 15.99
C ASN A 185 26.40 -8.32 14.78
N GLU A 186 27.70 -8.02 14.82
CA GLU A 186 28.40 -7.31 13.73
C GLU A 186 28.50 -8.12 12.43
N ALA A 187 28.17 -9.40 12.46
CA ALA A 187 28.27 -10.28 11.30
C ALA A 187 26.95 -10.40 10.54
N GLY A 188 25.87 -9.77 11.03
CA GLY A 188 24.54 -9.90 10.45
C GLY A 188 23.92 -11.29 10.60
N THR A 189 24.52 -12.23 11.34
CA THR A 189 24.11 -13.65 11.36
C THR A 189 23.15 -14.04 12.49
N GLU A 190 22.83 -13.11 13.39
CA GLU A 190 21.88 -13.34 14.50
C GLU A 190 21.08 -12.07 14.73
N GLY A 191 19.77 -12.16 14.92
CA GLY A 191 18.92 -10.98 15.10
C GLY A 191 17.45 -11.29 15.29
N TYR A 192 16.61 -10.29 15.04
CA TYR A 192 15.16 -10.40 15.13
C TYR A 192 14.54 -10.03 13.79
N LEU A 193 13.78 -10.96 13.21
CA LEU A 193 12.90 -10.68 12.09
C LEU A 193 11.57 -10.16 12.63
N PHE A 194 11.18 -8.97 12.21
CA PHE A 194 9.85 -8.44 12.41
C PHE A 194 9.01 -8.72 11.18
N THR A 195 7.79 -9.22 11.38
CA THR A 195 6.87 -9.50 10.28
C THR A 195 5.50 -8.92 10.58
N ASN A 196 4.97 -8.14 9.64
CA ASN A 196 3.60 -7.63 9.70
C ASN A 196 2.58 -8.73 9.40
N TRP A 197 1.39 -8.59 9.97
CA TRP A 197 0.23 -9.41 9.65
C TRP A 197 -0.95 -8.50 9.33
N GLU A 198 -1.36 -8.57 8.07
CA GLU A 198 -2.31 -7.69 7.41
C GLU A 198 -3.74 -8.12 7.76
N ASN A 199 -4.07 -8.02 9.05
CA ASN A 199 -5.34 -8.44 9.63
C ASN A 199 -5.97 -7.30 10.46
N SER A 200 -7.22 -7.49 10.90
CA SER A 200 -7.88 -6.59 11.87
C SER A 200 -8.49 -7.42 13.01
N PRO A 201 -7.96 -7.38 14.25
CA PRO A 201 -6.81 -6.57 14.69
C PRO A 201 -5.52 -6.93 13.95
N GLY A 202 -4.71 -5.91 13.65
CA GLY A 202 -3.41 -6.09 13.02
C GLY A 202 -2.38 -6.62 14.01
N ASN A 203 -1.24 -7.08 13.48
CA ASN A 203 -0.16 -7.58 14.31
C ASN A 203 1.21 -7.37 13.67
N VAL A 204 2.23 -7.30 14.53
CA VAL A 204 3.64 -7.41 14.14
C VAL A 204 4.21 -8.53 15.00
N SER A 205 4.74 -9.59 14.39
CA SER A 205 5.48 -10.62 15.12
C SER A 205 6.96 -10.29 15.17
N ARG A 206 7.66 -10.77 16.20
CA ARG A 206 9.12 -10.71 16.32
C ARG A 206 9.67 -12.11 16.52
N ILE A 207 10.47 -12.58 15.57
CA ILE A 207 11.03 -13.94 15.50
C ILE A 207 12.55 -13.85 15.60
N PRO A 208 13.19 -14.42 16.64
CA PRO A 208 14.64 -14.51 16.69
C PRO A 208 15.15 -15.44 15.58
N LEU A 209 16.12 -14.96 14.79
CA LEU A 209 16.78 -15.75 13.75
C LEU A 209 18.28 -15.91 14.04
N SER A 210 18.84 -17.02 13.58
CA SER A 210 20.28 -17.26 13.55
C SER A 210 20.68 -18.05 12.31
N GLN A 211 21.78 -17.65 11.69
CA GLN A 211 22.43 -18.37 10.60
C GLN A 211 23.42 -19.41 11.15
N ASP A 212 23.45 -20.59 10.56
CA ASP A 212 24.38 -21.67 10.94
C ASP A 212 25.72 -21.62 10.17
N GLU A 213 26.60 -22.61 10.40
CA GLU A 213 27.93 -22.67 9.77
C GLU A 213 27.87 -22.94 8.25
N ASP A 214 26.74 -23.44 7.73
CA ASP A 214 26.52 -23.74 6.32
C ASP A 214 25.83 -22.55 5.59
N GLY A 215 25.45 -21.49 6.32
CA GLY A 215 24.79 -20.30 5.79
C GLY A 215 23.26 -20.37 5.85
N GLU A 216 22.69 -21.40 6.50
CA GLU A 216 21.25 -21.60 6.54
C GLU A 216 20.60 -20.86 7.72
N TRP A 217 19.44 -20.26 7.47
CA TRP A 217 18.71 -19.46 8.45
C TRP A 217 17.72 -20.30 9.26
N ASN A 218 17.71 -20.09 10.58
CA ASN A 218 16.87 -20.83 11.51
C ASN A 218 16.06 -19.89 12.39
N ALA A 219 14.76 -20.17 12.56
CA ALA A 219 13.88 -19.43 13.45
C ALA A 219 13.73 -20.08 14.83
N ASP A 220 13.77 -19.27 15.89
CA ASP A 220 13.49 -19.68 17.26
C ASP A 220 12.05 -19.34 17.67
N LEU A 221 11.11 -20.19 17.25
CA LEU A 221 9.68 -20.02 17.56
C LEU A 221 9.38 -20.13 19.07
N GLU A 222 10.21 -20.81 19.87
CA GLU A 222 10.02 -20.89 21.32
C GLU A 222 10.11 -19.50 21.98
N ASN A 223 10.94 -18.60 21.42
CA ASN A 223 11.15 -17.24 21.90
C ASN A 223 10.57 -16.15 20.98
N ALA A 224 9.83 -16.53 19.93
CA ALA A 224 9.07 -15.60 19.12
C ALA A 224 7.84 -15.07 19.89
N ILE A 225 7.44 -13.84 19.59
CA ILE A 225 6.27 -13.18 20.21
C ILE A 225 5.42 -12.47 19.17
N ASN A 226 4.13 -12.28 19.45
CA ASN A 226 3.33 -11.26 18.78
C ASN A 226 3.44 -9.94 19.56
N VAL A 227 3.95 -8.89 18.94
CA VAL A 227 4.04 -7.55 19.56
C VAL A 227 2.64 -7.03 19.88
N ALA A 228 1.62 -7.40 19.10
CA ALA A 228 0.23 -7.06 19.41
C ALA A 228 -0.24 -7.58 20.77
N ASN A 229 0.33 -8.67 21.29
CA ASN A 229 -0.12 -9.22 22.57
C ASN A 229 0.49 -8.50 23.79
N THR A 230 1.46 -7.61 23.56
CA THR A 230 2.10 -6.81 24.62
C THR A 230 1.17 -5.70 25.14
N GLU A 231 1.32 -5.30 26.41
CA GLU A 231 0.62 -4.12 26.95
C GLU A 231 1.02 -2.84 26.20
N ALA A 232 2.29 -2.70 25.82
CA ALA A 232 2.80 -1.48 25.19
C ALA A 232 2.13 -1.17 23.84
N LEU A 233 1.88 -2.16 22.98
CA LEU A 233 1.14 -1.90 21.72
C LEU A 233 -0.36 -1.71 21.97
N ARG A 234 -0.93 -2.45 22.93
CA ARG A 234 -2.35 -2.32 23.27
C ARG A 234 -2.69 -0.95 23.85
N ASP A 235 -1.80 -0.37 24.65
CA ASP A 235 -1.94 0.98 25.23
C ASP A 235 -1.98 2.08 24.14
N LEU A 236 -1.49 1.80 22.92
CA LEU A 236 -1.60 2.69 21.76
C LEU A 236 -2.89 2.47 20.94
N GLY A 237 -3.81 1.63 21.43
CA GLY A 237 -5.01 1.20 20.70
C GLY A 237 -4.77 -0.02 19.79
N GLY A 238 -3.61 -0.68 19.89
CA GLY A 238 -3.24 -1.75 18.97
C GLY A 238 -2.96 -1.22 17.57
N THR A 239 -3.15 -2.10 16.59
CA THR A 239 -2.92 -1.77 15.17
C THR A 239 -3.97 -2.43 14.28
N ARG A 240 -4.06 -2.00 13.02
CA ARG A 240 -4.97 -2.55 12.00
C ARG A 240 -4.25 -2.66 10.67
N ILE A 241 -4.48 -3.77 9.97
CA ILE A 241 -4.13 -4.00 8.57
C ILE A 241 -2.67 -3.58 8.37
N ASN A 242 -1.77 -4.24 9.11
CA ASN A 242 -0.35 -3.96 8.99
C ASN A 242 0.13 -4.50 7.65
N CYS A 243 0.30 -3.62 6.67
CA CYS A 243 0.72 -4.01 5.33
C CYS A 243 2.26 -3.96 5.23
N TYR A 244 2.82 -3.18 4.32
CA TYR A 244 4.26 -3.02 4.21
C TYR A 244 4.89 -2.22 5.36
N GLY A 245 6.11 -1.73 5.17
CA GLY A 245 6.92 -1.10 6.19
C GLY A 245 8.36 -0.96 5.74
N ASP A 246 9.19 -0.42 6.63
CA ASP A 246 10.57 -0.10 6.31
C ASP A 246 11.49 -0.31 7.54
N LEU A 247 12.77 -0.57 7.29
CA LEU A 247 13.79 -0.56 8.33
C LEU A 247 14.39 0.84 8.40
N SER A 248 14.09 1.57 9.47
CA SER A 248 14.61 2.92 9.63
C SER A 248 16.15 2.95 9.66
N PRO A 249 16.78 4.08 9.29
CA PRO A 249 18.24 4.25 9.43
C PRO A 249 18.76 4.17 10.89
N TRP A 250 17.88 4.23 11.88
CA TRP A 250 18.20 3.97 13.30
C TRP A 250 17.91 2.53 13.74
N ASN A 251 17.76 1.61 12.78
CA ASN A 251 17.66 0.18 12.91
C ASN A 251 16.45 -0.26 13.76
N THR A 252 15.28 0.27 13.42
CA THR A 252 13.99 -0.15 13.97
C THR A 252 13.00 -0.45 12.85
N MET A 253 12.21 -1.50 13.05
CA MET A 253 11.08 -1.82 12.17
C MET A 253 10.03 -0.71 12.29
N ILE A 254 9.66 -0.11 11.15
CA ILE A 254 8.50 0.75 11.00
C ILE A 254 7.44 -0.02 10.21
N SER A 255 6.32 -0.35 10.86
CA SER A 255 5.16 -0.97 10.22
C SER A 255 4.17 0.10 9.75
N SER A 256 3.46 -0.10 8.64
CA SER A 256 2.39 0.81 8.20
C SER A 256 1.01 0.22 8.44
N GLU A 257 0.06 1.04 8.90
CA GLU A 257 -1.36 0.69 8.96
C GLU A 257 -2.10 1.13 7.70
N GLU A 258 -2.57 0.16 6.93
CA GLU A 258 -3.28 0.36 5.68
C GLU A 258 -4.80 0.50 5.92
N ASN A 259 -5.18 1.57 6.60
CA ASN A 259 -6.56 1.80 6.98
C ASN A 259 -7.46 2.28 5.81
N TYR A 260 -7.91 1.36 4.95
CA TYR A 260 -8.76 1.67 3.79
C TYR A 260 -10.06 2.41 4.08
N SER A 261 -10.58 2.34 5.30
CA SER A 261 -11.82 3.02 5.71
C SER A 261 -11.62 4.49 6.08
N HIS A 262 -10.39 5.01 6.01
CA HIS A 262 -10.08 6.41 6.29
C HIS A 262 -10.80 7.47 5.41
N PRO A 263 -11.29 7.20 4.18
CA PRO A 263 -11.94 8.21 3.36
C PRO A 263 -13.23 8.76 3.98
N ARG A 264 -13.28 10.07 4.18
CA ARG A 264 -14.50 10.82 4.49
C ARG A 264 -15.36 11.07 3.25
N VAL A 265 -14.71 11.33 2.12
CA VAL A 265 -15.33 11.56 0.81
C VAL A 265 -14.75 10.59 -0.23
N SER A 266 -15.59 10.10 -1.13
CA SER A 266 -15.29 9.04 -2.09
C SER A 266 -14.55 9.56 -3.33
N LEU A 267 -13.61 8.76 -3.85
CA LEU A 267 -12.89 8.97 -5.12
C LEU A 267 -12.30 10.38 -5.22
N THR A 268 -12.56 11.16 -6.25
CA THR A 268 -12.04 12.54 -6.39
C THR A 268 -12.90 13.62 -5.72
N ALA A 269 -14.00 13.27 -5.05
CA ALA A 269 -14.89 14.25 -4.41
C ALA A 269 -14.23 15.01 -3.26
N THR A 270 -14.71 16.23 -3.02
CA THR A 270 -14.35 17.13 -1.92
C THR A 270 -15.49 17.21 -0.90
N VAL A 271 -15.19 17.67 0.31
CA VAL A 271 -16.19 18.12 1.29
C VAL A 271 -16.97 19.32 0.74
N GLY A 272 -16.32 20.19 -0.04
CA GLY A 272 -17.00 21.28 -0.75
C GLY A 272 -18.13 20.78 -1.68
N ASP A 273 -17.94 19.65 -2.35
CA ASP A 273 -18.98 19.03 -3.20
C ASP A 273 -20.22 18.61 -2.39
N ILE A 274 -20.03 18.16 -1.13
CA ILE A 274 -21.14 17.84 -0.21
C ILE A 274 -21.91 19.12 0.13
N GLU A 275 -21.21 20.23 0.43
CA GLU A 275 -21.85 21.51 0.73
C GLU A 275 -22.63 22.05 -0.48
N GLU A 276 -22.04 22.01 -1.69
CA GLU A 276 -22.71 22.47 -2.92
C GLU A 276 -23.95 21.63 -3.23
N LYS A 277 -23.85 20.30 -3.08
CA LYS A 277 -24.96 19.38 -3.34
C LYS A 277 -26.03 19.43 -2.25
N GLY A 278 -25.64 19.84 -1.04
CA GLY A 278 -26.47 19.87 0.17
C GLY A 278 -26.80 18.48 0.73
N THR A 279 -26.03 17.45 0.36
CA THR A 279 -26.18 16.06 0.83
C THR A 279 -24.93 15.25 0.49
N GLY A 280 -24.52 14.33 1.38
CA GLY A 280 -23.39 13.42 1.15
C GLY A 280 -23.71 12.20 0.28
N LYS A 281 -24.95 12.04 -0.21
CA LYS A 281 -25.34 10.90 -1.07
C LYS A 281 -24.47 10.81 -2.31
N GLY A 282 -23.86 9.65 -2.54
CA GLY A 282 -22.93 9.45 -3.67
C GLY A 282 -21.55 10.08 -3.49
N LEU A 283 -21.28 10.72 -2.35
CA LEU A 283 -20.04 11.45 -2.08
C LEU A 283 -19.35 10.99 -0.79
N VAL A 284 -20.10 10.47 0.20
CA VAL A 284 -19.54 10.01 1.47
C VAL A 284 -18.75 8.71 1.32
N GLY A 285 -17.61 8.61 2.01
CA GLY A 285 -16.78 7.41 2.14
C GLY A 285 -17.10 6.61 3.42
N ALA A 286 -16.26 5.64 3.78
CA ALA A 286 -16.50 4.75 4.91
C ALA A 286 -16.28 5.37 6.30
N ALA A 287 -15.38 6.36 6.44
CA ALA A 287 -14.95 6.88 7.74
C ALA A 287 -16.10 7.31 8.68
N PRO A 288 -17.17 8.00 8.19
CA PRO A 288 -18.26 8.43 9.05
C PRO A 288 -19.06 7.29 9.70
N PHE A 289 -18.94 6.06 9.20
CA PHE A 289 -19.69 4.89 9.69
C PHE A 289 -18.87 3.99 10.63
N TRP A 290 -17.67 4.42 11.04
CA TRP A 290 -16.80 3.62 11.92
C TRP A 290 -17.48 3.17 13.22
N ASN A 291 -18.31 4.01 13.84
CA ASN A 291 -19.04 3.70 15.08
C ASN A 291 -20.44 3.14 14.84
N ARG A 292 -20.81 2.81 13.60
CA ARG A 292 -22.06 2.13 13.30
C ARG A 292 -22.00 0.69 13.88
N PRO A 293 -23.05 0.20 14.57
CA PRO A 293 -23.15 -1.24 14.87
C PRO A 293 -23.09 -2.09 13.60
N ASN A 294 -22.33 -3.20 13.60
CA ASN A 294 -21.93 -3.92 12.38
C ASN A 294 -21.46 -2.98 11.27
N PRO A 295 -20.34 -2.27 11.45
CA PRO A 295 -19.99 -1.14 10.58
C PRO A 295 -19.79 -1.55 9.12
N ASN A 296 -19.34 -2.78 8.86
CA ASN A 296 -19.17 -3.30 7.50
C ASN A 296 -20.49 -3.58 6.75
N GLU A 297 -21.64 -3.62 7.42
CA GLU A 297 -22.94 -3.81 6.76
C GLU A 297 -23.49 -2.52 6.12
N ILE A 298 -22.77 -1.39 6.24
CA ILE A 298 -23.23 -0.11 5.70
C ILE A 298 -23.50 -0.15 4.18
N GLN A 299 -22.71 -0.90 3.41
CA GLN A 299 -22.93 -1.00 1.97
C GLN A 299 -24.29 -1.65 1.65
N GLU A 300 -24.60 -2.78 2.29
CA GLU A 300 -25.90 -3.44 2.13
C GLU A 300 -27.05 -2.55 2.64
N ALA A 301 -26.82 -1.80 3.72
CA ALA A 301 -27.80 -0.85 4.26
C ALA A 301 -28.12 0.27 3.26
N VAL A 302 -27.09 0.89 2.65
CA VAL A 302 -27.24 1.93 1.61
C VAL A 302 -28.01 1.36 0.40
N GLU A 303 -27.69 0.15 -0.04
CA GLU A 303 -28.44 -0.55 -1.09
C GLU A 303 -29.91 -0.76 -0.72
N GLY A 304 -30.20 -1.14 0.53
CA GLY A 304 -31.56 -1.27 1.05
C GLY A 304 -32.31 0.06 1.13
N TYR A 305 -31.63 1.14 1.54
CA TYR A 305 -32.22 2.46 1.75
C TYR A 305 -32.55 3.19 0.46
N TYR A 306 -31.74 3.01 -0.58
CA TYR A 306 -31.79 3.80 -1.81
C TYR A 306 -32.07 2.98 -3.08
N GLY A 307 -31.97 1.65 -3.05
CA GLY A 307 -32.27 0.78 -4.19
C GLY A 307 -31.44 1.15 -5.42
N ASP A 308 -32.12 1.45 -6.54
CA ASP A 308 -31.46 1.83 -7.80
C ASP A 308 -30.64 3.14 -7.70
N ASP A 309 -30.86 3.96 -6.66
CA ASP A 309 -30.12 5.21 -6.41
C ASP A 309 -28.94 5.01 -5.41
N ALA A 310 -28.68 3.77 -4.99
CA ALA A 310 -27.55 3.44 -4.13
C ALA A 310 -26.20 3.63 -4.86
N TRP A 311 -25.13 3.78 -4.08
CA TRP A 311 -23.77 3.91 -4.57
C TRP A 311 -22.84 3.06 -3.70
N GLU A 312 -21.59 2.95 -4.13
CA GLU A 312 -20.55 2.26 -3.39
C GLU A 312 -19.86 3.20 -2.40
N ILE A 313 -19.80 2.81 -1.13
CA ILE A 313 -19.14 3.55 -0.06
C ILE A 313 -17.65 3.22 -0.07
N GLN A 314 -16.79 4.11 -0.56
CA GLN A 314 -15.36 3.81 -0.69
C GLN A 314 -14.74 3.33 0.64
N GLY A 315 -14.13 2.14 0.63
CA GLY A 315 -13.42 1.54 1.76
C GLY A 315 -14.29 0.78 2.77
N TRP A 316 -15.60 0.61 2.52
CA TRP A 316 -16.55 0.01 3.48
C TRP A 316 -16.16 -1.39 3.97
N TRP A 317 -15.57 -2.20 3.09
CA TRP A 317 -15.21 -3.59 3.36
C TRP A 317 -14.15 -3.71 4.46
N SER A 318 -13.28 -2.71 4.60
CA SER A 318 -12.23 -2.65 5.63
C SER A 318 -12.72 -2.24 7.03
N LEU A 319 -14.00 -1.87 7.17
CA LEU A 319 -14.66 -1.72 8.48
C LEU A 319 -14.81 -3.07 9.21
N THR A 320 -14.62 -4.17 8.49
CA THR A 320 -14.51 -5.53 9.02
C THR A 320 -13.44 -5.60 10.13
N GLY A 321 -13.67 -6.41 11.18
CA GLY A 321 -12.74 -6.57 12.30
C GLY A 321 -12.80 -5.48 13.39
N LEU A 322 -13.61 -4.43 13.24
CA LEU A 322 -13.75 -3.37 14.26
C LEU A 322 -14.19 -3.88 15.64
N GLU A 323 -15.14 -4.80 15.67
CA GLU A 323 -15.64 -5.38 16.92
C GLU A 323 -14.58 -6.30 17.56
N PHE A 324 -13.85 -7.06 16.74
CA PHE A 324 -12.73 -7.88 17.21
C PHE A 324 -11.60 -7.02 17.78
N LEU A 325 -11.39 -5.84 17.21
CA LEU A 325 -10.48 -4.83 17.75
C LEU A 325 -10.96 -4.28 19.09
N ALA A 326 -12.25 -4.01 19.26
CA ALA A 326 -12.80 -3.65 20.57
C ALA A 326 -12.54 -4.76 21.62
N TYR A 327 -12.74 -6.04 21.26
CA TYR A 327 -12.45 -7.16 22.17
C TYR A 327 -10.95 -7.30 22.48
N TYR A 328 -10.09 -7.07 21.49
CA TYR A 328 -8.63 -7.00 21.68
C TYR A 328 -8.23 -5.91 22.69
N LEU A 329 -8.93 -4.76 22.66
CA LEU A 329 -8.75 -3.65 23.61
C LEU A 329 -9.38 -3.92 24.99
N GLY A 330 -10.22 -4.95 25.09
CA GLY A 330 -10.82 -5.38 26.35
C GLY A 330 -12.25 -4.92 26.58
N ALA A 331 -12.96 -4.49 25.53
CA ALA A 331 -14.40 -4.23 25.60
C ALA A 331 -15.14 -5.43 26.19
N GLU A 332 -16.16 -5.15 27.00
CA GLU A 332 -17.07 -6.19 27.43
C GLU A 332 -17.66 -6.86 26.21
N ARG A 333 -17.61 -8.19 26.23
CA ARG A 333 -18.17 -9.00 25.16
C ARG A 333 -19.67 -8.77 25.14
N VAL A 334 -20.12 -7.98 24.18
CA VAL A 334 -21.52 -7.88 23.81
C VAL A 334 -21.83 -9.15 23.04
N ASP A 335 -22.17 -10.18 23.80
CA ASP A 335 -22.25 -11.53 23.27
C ASP A 335 -23.26 -11.56 22.13
N GLN A 336 -22.76 -11.83 20.92
CA GLN A 336 -23.49 -12.34 19.77
C GLN A 336 -24.02 -13.79 20.01
N ARG A 337 -24.29 -14.11 21.27
CA ARG A 337 -24.97 -15.28 21.79
C ARG A 337 -26.18 -14.77 22.54
N SER A 338 -27.38 -15.12 22.10
CA SER A 338 -28.55 -14.85 22.92
C SER A 338 -28.37 -15.55 24.29
N ASP A 339 -28.64 -14.81 25.36
CA ASP A 339 -28.40 -15.22 26.77
C ASP A 339 -29.36 -16.34 27.25
N SER A 340 -29.85 -17.18 26.34
CA SER A 340 -30.71 -18.31 26.63
C SER A 340 -30.56 -19.46 25.64
N ALA A 341 -29.68 -20.42 25.91
CA ALA A 341 -30.05 -21.84 26.07
C ALA A 341 -28.81 -22.75 26.02
N ALA A 342 -28.77 -23.65 27.00
CA ALA A 342 -28.13 -24.94 26.82
C ALA A 342 -28.80 -25.69 25.64
N ASP A 343 -28.00 -26.35 24.81
CA ASP A 343 -28.39 -27.34 23.81
C ASP A 343 -29.15 -26.85 22.55
N SER A 344 -28.52 -26.04 21.70
CA SER A 344 -28.75 -26.09 20.24
C SER A 344 -27.56 -25.52 19.46
N ALA A 345 -27.03 -26.29 18.51
CA ALA A 345 -25.87 -25.97 17.69
C ALA A 345 -26.20 -25.08 16.47
N ASP A 346 -27.10 -24.10 16.62
CA ASP A 346 -27.71 -23.37 15.50
C ASP A 346 -27.93 -21.85 15.73
N GLU A 347 -27.23 -21.18 16.66
CA GLU A 347 -27.30 -19.70 16.77
C GLU A 347 -25.91 -19.06 17.02
N GLU A 348 -25.14 -18.97 15.93
CA GLU A 348 -23.95 -18.13 15.71
C GLU A 348 -24.42 -16.88 14.95
N SER A 349 -24.99 -15.86 15.61
CA SER A 349 -25.52 -14.70 14.88
C SER A 349 -24.88 -13.41 15.31
N ASN A 350 -24.20 -12.74 14.37
CA ASN A 350 -23.81 -11.35 14.49
C ASN A 350 -25.03 -10.45 14.78
N THR A 351 -24.92 -9.51 15.72
CA THR A 351 -26.05 -8.67 16.17
C THR A 351 -25.67 -7.21 16.16
N LEU A 352 -26.66 -6.32 15.95
CA LEU A 352 -26.47 -4.87 16.01
C LEU A 352 -26.36 -4.30 17.44
N THR A 353 -26.25 -5.14 18.47
CA THR A 353 -26.18 -4.66 19.86
C THR A 353 -24.92 -3.81 20.04
N PRO A 354 -25.04 -2.52 20.42
CA PRO A 354 -23.89 -1.62 20.42
C PRO A 354 -22.89 -1.98 21.50
N ILE A 355 -21.60 -1.83 21.18
CA ILE A 355 -20.48 -1.83 22.12
C ILE A 355 -20.37 -0.42 22.72
N GLY A 356 -20.65 -0.32 24.03
CA GLY A 356 -20.68 0.94 24.79
C GLY A 356 -19.44 1.20 25.65
N ASP A 357 -18.40 0.37 25.54
CA ASP A 357 -17.14 0.49 26.28
C ASP A 357 -15.93 0.05 25.44
N CYS A 358 -14.78 0.70 25.63
CA CYS A 358 -13.51 0.35 24.96
C CYS A 358 -13.60 0.17 23.43
N TYR A 359 -14.49 0.94 22.77
CA TYR A 359 -14.62 0.91 21.31
C TYR A 359 -13.43 1.64 20.66
N PRO A 360 -12.83 1.10 19.58
CA PRO A 360 -11.66 1.70 18.94
C PRO A 360 -11.99 3.09 18.35
N ASN A 361 -11.20 4.10 18.68
CA ASN A 361 -11.27 5.44 18.09
C ASN A 361 -10.67 5.44 16.66
N PRO A 362 -11.40 5.87 15.61
CA PRO A 362 -10.92 5.85 14.21
C PRO A 362 -9.62 6.62 13.99
N TYR A 363 -9.37 7.66 14.79
CA TYR A 363 -8.18 8.49 14.71
C TYR A 363 -6.97 7.88 15.44
N ARG A 364 -7.08 6.69 16.02
CA ARG A 364 -5.93 5.93 16.56
C ARG A 364 -5.28 5.00 15.51
N TYR A 365 -5.79 4.96 14.28
CA TYR A 365 -5.36 4.03 13.22
C TYR A 365 -5.10 4.72 11.88
N GLY A 366 -4.19 4.15 11.10
CA GLY A 366 -3.75 4.67 9.79
C GLY A 366 -2.44 5.45 9.92
N TYR A 367 -1.47 4.92 10.66
CA TYR A 367 -0.17 5.55 10.92
C TYR A 367 1.00 4.58 10.72
N HIS A 368 2.20 5.13 10.54
CA HIS A 368 3.44 4.38 10.69
C HIS A 368 3.74 4.13 12.17
N VAL A 369 4.12 2.89 12.50
CA VAL A 369 4.35 2.35 13.85
C VAL A 369 5.80 1.91 13.99
N ASP A 370 6.61 2.70 14.69
CA ASP A 370 8.03 2.41 14.94
C ASP A 370 8.19 1.53 16.18
N ILE A 371 8.66 0.30 15.98
CA ILE A 371 8.92 -0.68 17.04
C ILE A 371 10.29 -0.42 17.68
N ARG A 372 10.36 0.61 18.52
CA ARG A 372 11.60 1.03 19.19
C ARG A 372 12.05 0.05 20.27
N GLU A 373 13.34 0.16 20.63
CA GLU A 373 14.03 -0.82 21.48
C GLU A 373 13.81 -2.27 21.00
N PRO A 374 14.05 -2.57 19.70
CA PRO A 374 13.60 -3.81 19.04
C PRO A 374 14.17 -5.08 19.68
N THR A 375 15.29 -4.98 20.39
CA THR A 375 15.97 -6.09 21.09
C THR A 375 15.61 -6.22 22.57
N ALA A 376 14.81 -5.32 23.13
CA ALA A 376 14.35 -5.41 24.51
C ALA A 376 13.40 -6.61 24.71
N GLU A 377 13.25 -7.11 25.94
CA GLU A 377 12.30 -8.20 26.23
C GLU A 377 10.89 -7.85 25.74
N THR A 378 10.45 -6.62 26.00
CA THR A 378 9.23 -6.02 25.44
C THR A 378 9.63 -4.76 24.64
N PRO A 379 9.46 -4.77 23.30
CA PRO A 379 9.64 -3.57 22.49
C PRO A 379 8.74 -2.41 22.91
N LYS A 380 9.11 -1.19 22.55
CA LYS A 380 8.37 0.03 22.85
C LYS A 380 7.89 0.69 21.56
N PRO A 381 6.69 0.33 21.07
CA PRO A 381 6.15 0.95 19.88
C PRO A 381 5.84 2.44 20.10
N VAL A 382 5.87 3.20 19.02
CA VAL A 382 5.27 4.54 18.93
C VAL A 382 4.58 4.71 17.58
N LYS A 383 3.46 5.43 17.55
CA LYS A 383 2.81 5.86 16.29
C LYS A 383 3.24 7.28 15.95
N TYR A 384 3.64 7.51 14.71
CA TYR A 384 3.93 8.85 14.20
C TYR A 384 2.65 9.53 13.70
N TYR A 385 1.77 9.91 14.62
CA TYR A 385 0.55 10.68 14.35
C TYR A 385 0.79 11.96 13.55
N VAL A 386 1.94 12.60 13.76
CA VAL A 386 2.35 13.82 13.04
C VAL A 386 2.58 13.61 11.54
N MET A 387 2.76 12.37 11.07
CA MET A 387 2.88 12.06 9.65
C MET A 387 1.52 11.97 8.93
N GLY A 388 0.42 12.21 9.64
CA GLY A 388 -0.93 12.19 9.08
C GLY A 388 -1.52 10.79 8.98
N ARG A 389 -2.82 10.74 8.68
CA ARG A 389 -3.61 9.52 8.67
C ARG A 389 -4.04 9.13 7.26
N ALA A 390 -3.63 7.94 6.83
CA ALA A 390 -4.00 7.39 5.52
C ALA A 390 -4.17 5.87 5.57
N ALA A 391 -4.37 5.26 4.40
CA ALA A 391 -4.16 3.84 4.22
C ALA A 391 -2.70 3.65 3.79
N TRP A 392 -1.77 3.69 4.75
CA TRP A 392 -0.34 3.67 4.45
C TRP A 392 0.11 2.28 4.04
N GLU A 393 0.77 2.20 2.89
CA GLU A 393 1.44 0.99 2.42
C GLU A 393 2.89 0.99 2.92
N ALA A 394 3.73 1.81 2.30
CA ALA A 394 5.16 1.89 2.60
C ALA A 394 5.56 3.30 3.11
N PRO A 395 6.36 3.39 4.19
CA PRO A 395 7.20 4.55 4.45
C PRO A 395 8.58 4.39 3.76
N ASP A 396 9.25 5.49 3.44
CA ASP A 396 10.67 5.49 3.08
C ASP A 396 11.37 6.64 3.81
N VAL A 397 12.15 6.30 4.84
CA VAL A 397 12.85 7.29 5.68
C VAL A 397 14.21 7.62 5.09
N GLN A 398 14.35 8.86 4.63
CA GLN A 398 15.57 9.32 3.96
C GLN A 398 16.76 9.49 4.92
N ASN A 399 17.98 9.50 4.36
CA ASN A 399 19.22 9.58 5.14
C ASN A 399 19.50 10.95 5.79
N ASP A 400 18.68 11.97 5.56
CA ASP A 400 18.68 13.17 6.40
C ASP A 400 18.03 12.93 7.78
N LEU A 401 17.46 11.74 7.98
CA LEU A 401 16.75 11.28 9.18
C LEU A 401 15.55 12.15 9.53
N ARG A 402 15.00 12.88 8.56
CA ARG A 402 13.94 13.88 8.74
C ARG A 402 12.83 13.72 7.73
N THR A 403 13.22 13.51 6.47
CA THR A 403 12.30 13.39 5.34
C THR A 403 11.78 11.97 5.27
N VAL A 404 10.46 11.82 5.18
CA VAL A 404 9.78 10.54 5.03
C VAL A 404 8.80 10.65 3.88
N TYR A 405 8.94 9.78 2.88
CA TYR A 405 7.92 9.59 1.85
C TYR A 405 6.92 8.53 2.31
N GLY A 406 5.65 8.71 1.97
CA GLY A 406 4.60 7.75 2.31
C GLY A 406 3.66 7.55 1.13
N CYS A 407 3.42 6.30 0.77
CA CYS A 407 2.46 5.90 -0.25
C CYS A 407 1.15 5.44 0.40
N SER A 408 0.01 5.88 -0.13
CA SER A 408 -1.30 5.46 0.36
C SER A 408 -2.09 4.64 -0.67
N ASP A 409 -2.36 3.38 -0.32
CA ASP A 409 -2.98 2.41 -1.21
C ASP A 409 -4.51 2.55 -1.28
N GLY A 410 -5.03 2.31 -2.48
CA GLY A 410 -6.43 2.30 -2.90
C GLY A 410 -6.79 3.42 -3.87
N ASP A 411 -8.04 3.43 -4.33
CA ASP A 411 -8.50 4.38 -5.36
C ASP A 411 -8.37 5.85 -4.90
N SER A 412 -7.65 6.66 -5.68
CA SER A 412 -7.48 8.09 -5.42
C SER A 412 -6.97 8.43 -4.00
N LYS A 413 -5.89 7.83 -3.50
CA LYS A 413 -5.40 8.08 -2.12
C LYS A 413 -4.06 8.78 -1.98
N GLY A 414 -3.21 8.76 -3.01
CA GLY A 414 -2.09 9.69 -3.14
C GLY A 414 -0.77 9.27 -2.49
N ILE A 415 0.26 10.10 -2.73
CA ILE A 415 1.58 10.03 -2.09
C ILE A 415 1.70 11.25 -1.17
N TYR A 416 2.47 11.14 -0.09
CA TYR A 416 2.70 12.20 0.88
C TYR A 416 4.18 12.31 1.25
N LYS A 417 4.55 13.43 1.85
CA LYS A 417 5.89 13.66 2.40
C LYS A 417 5.77 14.32 3.78
N PHE A 418 6.56 13.85 4.74
CA PHE A 418 6.73 14.50 6.03
C PHE A 418 8.18 14.93 6.20
N VAL A 419 8.41 16.11 6.79
CA VAL A 419 9.77 16.59 7.10
C VAL A 419 9.83 17.01 8.57
N ALA A 420 10.59 16.28 9.37
CA ALA A 420 10.81 16.60 10.78
C ALA A 420 11.67 17.88 10.96
N ASP A 421 11.46 18.64 12.04
CA ASP A 421 12.23 19.85 12.35
C ASP A 421 13.71 19.55 12.65
N GLU A 422 13.98 18.39 13.24
CA GLU A 422 15.28 17.86 13.63
C GLU A 422 15.31 16.37 13.28
N GLU A 423 16.50 15.75 13.24
CA GLU A 423 16.64 14.30 13.01
C GLU A 423 15.74 13.51 13.97
N ILE A 424 14.85 12.65 13.46
CA ILE A 424 13.90 11.85 14.23
C ILE A 424 14.56 11.08 15.40
N PRO A 425 15.74 10.42 15.24
CA PRO A 425 16.37 9.72 16.36
C PRO A 425 17.05 10.66 17.37
N SER A 426 17.12 11.96 17.11
CA SER A 426 17.71 12.94 18.04
C SER A 426 16.77 13.37 19.16
N TYR A 427 15.46 13.15 19.00
CA TYR A 427 14.46 13.43 20.02
C TYR A 427 14.57 12.43 21.18
N ASP A 428 14.72 12.96 22.41
CA ASP A 428 14.76 12.13 23.62
C ASP A 428 13.43 11.38 23.84
N ASP A 429 12.30 12.01 23.48
CA ASP A 429 10.95 11.42 23.50
C ASP A 429 10.39 11.44 22.07
N PRO A 430 9.98 10.29 21.48
CA PRO A 430 9.33 10.27 20.17
C PRO A 430 8.09 11.17 20.06
N MET A 431 7.40 11.43 21.18
CA MET A 431 6.22 12.28 21.17
C MET A 431 6.58 13.76 20.91
N ASP A 432 7.83 14.15 21.12
CA ASP A 432 8.32 15.50 20.82
C ASP A 432 8.67 15.70 19.34
N VAL A 433 8.65 14.64 18.50
CA VAL A 433 8.92 14.76 17.06
C VAL A 433 7.97 15.80 16.46
N ALA A 434 8.54 16.87 15.94
CA ALA A 434 7.84 17.98 15.31
C ALA A 434 8.18 18.03 13.82
N GLY A 435 7.27 18.52 12.98
CA GLY A 435 7.54 18.71 11.58
C GLY A 435 6.32 19.11 10.76
N THR A 436 6.52 19.14 9.45
CA THR A 436 5.53 19.57 8.47
C THR A 436 5.09 18.41 7.59
N LEU A 437 3.78 18.27 7.41
CA LEU A 437 3.15 17.33 6.48
C LEU A 437 2.89 18.00 5.13
N TYR A 438 3.17 17.30 4.04
CA TYR A 438 3.03 17.78 2.66
C TYR A 438 2.24 16.80 1.79
N ALA A 439 1.53 17.34 0.80
CA ALA A 439 0.95 16.60 -0.32
C ALA A 439 1.46 17.14 -1.66
N PRO A 440 1.58 16.31 -2.71
CA PRO A 440 2.12 16.75 -3.98
C PRO A 440 1.08 17.51 -4.81
N LYS A 441 1.55 18.36 -5.72
CA LYS A 441 0.80 18.95 -6.81
C LYS A 441 1.54 18.67 -8.11
N VAL A 442 0.90 17.97 -9.05
CA VAL A 442 1.38 17.87 -10.43
C VAL A 442 1.18 19.24 -11.08
N THR A 443 2.24 19.77 -11.68
CA THR A 443 2.30 21.15 -12.22
C THR A 443 2.45 21.22 -13.73
N ASN A 444 2.67 20.06 -14.37
CA ASN A 444 2.73 19.92 -15.81
C ASN A 444 1.51 19.16 -16.37
N GLU A 445 0.38 19.16 -15.66
CA GLU A 445 -0.86 18.43 -15.98
C GLU A 445 -1.32 18.66 -17.42
N GLU A 446 -1.37 19.92 -17.87
CA GLU A 446 -1.80 20.26 -19.24
C GLU A 446 -0.82 19.78 -20.32
N ALA A 447 0.47 19.65 -19.99
CA ALA A 447 1.49 19.15 -20.91
C ALA A 447 1.56 17.62 -20.95
N ALA A 448 1.23 16.96 -19.83
CA ALA A 448 1.28 15.52 -19.68
C ALA A 448 -0.01 14.81 -20.15
N LYS A 449 -1.14 15.51 -20.09
CA LYS A 449 -2.47 15.00 -20.40
C LYS A 449 -2.58 14.22 -21.71
N ASN A 450 -3.14 13.00 -21.62
CA ASN A 450 -3.30 12.00 -22.68
C ASN A 450 -1.99 11.64 -23.40
N LEU A 451 -0.85 11.69 -22.72
CA LEU A 451 0.39 11.11 -23.22
C LEU A 451 0.61 9.71 -22.63
N PRO A 452 1.25 8.79 -23.39
CA PRO A 452 1.69 7.51 -22.85
C PRO A 452 2.62 7.72 -21.65
N PRO A 453 2.42 7.04 -20.52
CA PRO A 453 3.23 7.21 -19.31
C PRO A 453 4.73 7.12 -19.60
N ALA A 454 5.19 6.17 -20.43
CA ALA A 454 6.61 6.02 -20.80
C ALA A 454 7.28 7.24 -21.47
N ASN A 455 6.50 8.23 -21.91
CA ASN A 455 6.97 9.39 -22.67
C ASN A 455 6.98 10.71 -21.91
N VAL A 456 6.48 10.74 -20.67
CA VAL A 456 6.34 11.97 -19.90
C VAL A 456 6.75 11.75 -18.45
N ASP A 457 7.41 12.74 -17.88
CA ASP A 457 7.73 12.78 -16.46
C ASP A 457 6.64 13.61 -15.77
N LEU A 458 6.29 13.31 -14.53
CA LEU A 458 5.41 14.16 -13.73
C LEU A 458 6.26 15.20 -12.98
N GLU A 459 5.95 16.48 -13.14
CA GLU A 459 6.62 17.59 -12.43
C GLU A 459 5.81 17.94 -11.17
N LEU A 460 6.45 17.88 -9.99
CA LEU A 460 5.80 18.02 -8.70
C LEU A 460 6.22 19.28 -7.94
N GLU A 461 5.26 19.91 -7.27
CA GLU A 461 5.49 20.84 -6.16
C GLU A 461 4.88 20.27 -4.87
N TRP A 462 5.58 20.38 -3.74
CA TRP A 462 5.07 19.91 -2.45
C TRP A 462 4.31 21.01 -1.71
N MET A 463 3.01 20.80 -1.52
CA MET A 463 2.12 21.69 -0.79
C MET A 463 2.16 21.37 0.70
N GLU A 464 2.55 22.34 1.52
CA GLU A 464 2.46 22.23 2.98
C GLU A 464 1.00 22.14 3.42
N LEU A 465 0.64 21.12 4.20
CA LEU A 465 -0.70 20.96 4.78
C LEU A 465 -0.76 21.52 6.20
N GLY A 466 0.32 21.38 6.98
CA GLY A 466 0.41 21.92 8.33
C GLY A 466 1.63 21.41 9.12
N HIS A 467 1.93 22.11 10.21
CA HIS A 467 3.01 21.79 11.16
C HIS A 467 2.46 21.48 12.54
N ALA A 468 2.98 20.43 13.19
CA ALA A 468 2.65 20.04 14.55
C ALA A 468 3.75 19.18 15.19
N THR A 469 3.60 18.91 16.49
CA THR A 469 4.30 17.85 17.21
C THR A 469 3.45 16.58 17.27
N ASN A 470 4.11 15.42 17.38
CA ASN A 470 3.42 14.14 17.56
C ASN A 470 2.53 14.12 18.80
N ALA A 471 2.95 14.79 19.89
CA ALA A 471 2.18 14.97 21.11
C ALA A 471 0.94 15.87 20.92
N GLU A 472 1.03 16.94 20.13
CA GLU A 472 -0.15 17.77 19.80
C GLU A 472 -1.20 16.93 19.07
N VAL A 473 -0.79 16.18 18.05
CA VAL A 473 -1.73 15.32 17.29
C VAL A 473 -2.34 14.25 18.17
N GLU A 474 -1.54 13.55 18.98
CA GLU A 474 -2.04 12.57 19.96
C GLU A 474 -3.08 13.19 20.90
N SER A 475 -2.84 14.41 21.38
CA SER A 475 -3.77 15.09 22.28
C SER A 475 -5.11 15.44 21.62
N TRP A 476 -5.10 15.76 20.31
CA TRP A 476 -6.33 15.97 19.54
C TRP A 476 -7.08 14.66 19.32
N ILE A 477 -6.36 13.56 19.04
CA ILE A 477 -6.95 12.23 18.91
C ILE A 477 -7.65 11.81 20.20
N ALA A 478 -7.00 12.06 21.35
CA ALA A 478 -7.50 11.69 22.67
C ALA A 478 -8.85 12.32 23.03
N GLU A 479 -9.25 13.42 22.38
CA GLU A 479 -10.57 14.03 22.58
C GLU A 479 -11.72 13.13 22.12
N TYR A 480 -11.42 12.11 21.30
CA TYR A 480 -12.39 11.19 20.70
C TYR A 480 -12.34 9.76 21.26
N ASP A 481 -11.50 9.47 22.26
CA ASP A 481 -11.29 8.11 22.79
C ASP A 481 -12.51 7.51 23.50
N ASP A 482 -13.43 8.36 23.97
CA ASP A 482 -14.64 7.93 24.67
C ASP A 482 -15.86 7.77 23.71
N VAL A 483 -15.69 7.95 22.40
CA VAL A 483 -16.78 7.82 21.41
C VAL A 483 -17.04 6.36 21.06
N THR A 484 -18.26 5.89 21.34
CA THR A 484 -18.67 4.48 21.19
C THR A 484 -19.75 4.29 20.12
N GLN A 485 -20.25 3.07 19.95
CA GLN A 485 -21.41 2.82 19.08
C GLN A 485 -22.71 3.36 19.68
N GLU A 486 -22.81 3.46 21.02
CA GLU A 486 -23.96 4.11 21.66
C GLU A 486 -23.99 5.61 21.30
N ASP A 487 -22.85 6.30 21.29
CA ASP A 487 -22.76 7.72 20.95
C ASP A 487 -23.19 8.00 19.51
N TYR A 488 -22.82 7.11 18.57
CA TYR A 488 -23.27 7.19 17.17
C TYR A 488 -24.80 7.17 17.09
N LEU A 489 -25.45 6.23 17.77
CA LEU A 489 -26.90 6.12 17.78
C LEU A 489 -27.56 7.31 18.49
N GLU A 490 -27.07 7.69 19.67
CA GLU A 490 -27.64 8.77 20.48
C GLU A 490 -27.46 10.17 19.85
N THR A 491 -26.47 10.33 18.98
CA THR A 491 -26.21 11.60 18.27
C THR A 491 -27.02 11.72 16.98
N HIS A 492 -27.17 10.62 16.24
CA HIS A 492 -27.67 10.65 14.86
C HIS A 492 -29.09 10.08 14.69
N ALA A 493 -29.69 9.48 15.72
CA ALA A 493 -31.07 8.97 15.68
C ALA A 493 -32.02 9.73 16.62
N ASP A 494 -33.26 9.92 16.17
CA ASP A 494 -34.36 10.45 17.02
C ASP A 494 -34.98 9.31 17.86
N THR A 495 -34.95 8.09 17.33
CA THR A 495 -35.44 6.88 17.99
C THR A 495 -34.48 6.41 19.09
N ASP A 496 -35.02 6.13 20.28
CA ASP A 496 -34.24 5.48 21.35
C ASP A 496 -33.89 4.06 20.91
N TRP A 497 -32.61 3.81 20.68
CA TRP A 497 -32.08 2.51 20.23
C TRP A 497 -32.42 1.37 21.20
N ARG A 498 -32.68 1.67 22.48
CA ARG A 498 -33.10 0.66 23.48
C ARG A 498 -34.56 0.24 23.30
N GLU A 499 -35.36 1.03 22.57
CA GLU A 499 -36.75 0.74 22.23
C GLU A 499 -36.89 0.09 20.85
N ASP A 500 -36.17 0.59 19.83
CA ASP A 500 -36.20 0.09 18.45
C ASP A 500 -34.83 0.32 17.77
N LEU A 501 -33.94 -0.66 17.90
CA LEU A 501 -32.56 -0.59 17.42
C LEU A 501 -32.45 -0.50 15.90
N ASP A 502 -33.23 -1.31 15.17
CA ASP A 502 -33.20 -1.32 13.70
C ASP A 502 -33.61 0.05 13.13
N ALA A 503 -34.63 0.67 13.72
CA ALA A 503 -35.06 2.01 13.34
C ALA A 503 -34.02 3.08 13.69
N ALA A 504 -33.38 2.99 14.87
CA ALA A 504 -32.33 3.92 15.26
C ALA A 504 -31.10 3.83 14.35
N VAL A 505 -30.68 2.62 13.95
CA VAL A 505 -29.57 2.43 13.00
C VAL A 505 -29.90 3.04 11.64
N GLU A 506 -31.09 2.80 11.08
CA GLU A 506 -31.49 3.39 9.80
C GLU A 506 -31.57 4.93 9.88
N GLU A 507 -32.11 5.49 10.97
CA GLU A 507 -32.14 6.94 11.17
C GLU A 507 -30.73 7.53 11.24
N ALA A 508 -29.83 6.91 12.03
CA ALA A 508 -28.45 7.34 12.18
C ALA A 508 -27.68 7.30 10.86
N ASP A 509 -27.77 6.19 10.11
CA ASP A 509 -27.09 6.05 8.82
C ASP A 509 -27.54 7.14 7.84
N ARG A 510 -28.86 7.42 7.78
CA ARG A 510 -29.40 8.45 6.88
C ARG A 510 -28.98 9.86 7.30
N GLU A 511 -28.93 10.15 8.58
CA GLU A 511 -28.49 11.44 9.11
C GLU A 511 -27.00 11.66 8.82
N VAL A 512 -26.16 10.66 9.05
CA VAL A 512 -24.71 10.71 8.74
C VAL A 512 -24.45 10.88 7.25
N ILE A 513 -25.23 10.21 6.39
CA ILE A 513 -25.15 10.40 4.93
C ILE A 513 -25.51 11.83 4.53
N GLU A 514 -26.51 12.45 5.17
CA GLU A 514 -26.98 13.77 4.78
C GLU A 514 -26.07 14.88 5.34
N ASN A 515 -25.71 14.79 6.61
CA ASN A 515 -25.14 15.89 7.40
C ASN A 515 -23.76 15.57 8.01
N GLY A 516 -23.21 14.39 7.75
CA GLY A 516 -21.93 13.94 8.27
C GLY A 516 -22.00 13.48 9.73
N ASN A 517 -20.99 12.71 10.16
CA ASN A 517 -20.88 12.26 11.54
C ASN A 517 -20.43 13.42 12.44
N ARG A 518 -21.29 13.81 13.40
CA ARG A 518 -21.08 14.90 14.37
C ARG A 518 -20.30 14.49 15.63
N ASN A 519 -19.86 13.24 15.75
CA ASN A 519 -19.01 12.79 16.87
C ASN A 519 -17.52 13.06 16.64
N TYR A 520 -17.12 13.33 15.40
CA TYR A 520 -15.75 13.54 14.98
C TYR A 520 -15.57 14.91 14.32
N VAL A 521 -14.40 15.18 13.72
CA VAL A 521 -14.16 16.39 12.92
C VAL A 521 -15.31 16.55 11.92
N THR A 522 -15.87 17.73 11.82
CA THR A 522 -17.06 18.01 11.01
C THR A 522 -16.68 18.50 9.60
N ASN A 523 -17.64 18.42 8.67
CA ASN A 523 -17.43 18.97 7.33
C ASN A 523 -17.21 20.48 7.39
N GLU A 524 -17.89 21.17 8.31
CA GLU A 524 -17.73 22.60 8.53
C GLU A 524 -16.33 22.97 9.04
N GLU A 525 -15.74 22.19 9.96
CA GLU A 525 -14.36 22.41 10.40
C GLU A 525 -13.35 22.26 9.25
N ILE A 526 -13.56 21.27 8.36
CA ILE A 526 -12.67 21.06 7.20
C ILE A 526 -12.76 22.23 6.21
N LEU A 527 -13.97 22.70 5.92
CA LEU A 527 -14.19 23.83 5.01
C LEU A 527 -13.68 25.15 5.60
N GLU A 528 -13.87 25.36 6.90
CA GLU A 528 -13.33 26.53 7.60
C GLU A 528 -11.79 26.52 7.59
N TRP A 529 -11.17 25.35 7.82
CA TRP A 529 -9.74 25.16 7.69
C TRP A 529 -9.25 25.52 6.28
N ALA A 530 -9.93 25.02 5.23
CA ALA A 530 -9.55 25.25 3.84
C ALA A 530 -9.66 26.74 3.44
N GLU A 531 -10.71 27.44 3.89
CA GLU A 531 -10.88 28.89 3.64
C GLU A 531 -9.76 29.71 4.30
N GLN A 532 -9.38 29.37 5.54
CA GLN A 532 -8.27 30.02 6.24
C GLN A 532 -6.93 29.70 5.57
N TYR A 533 -6.70 28.45 5.18
CA TYR A 533 -5.51 28.02 4.44
C TYR A 533 -5.36 28.79 3.13
N GLU A 534 -6.41 28.89 2.30
CA GLU A 534 -6.34 29.58 1.01
C GLU A 534 -6.05 31.09 1.18
N SER A 535 -6.61 31.71 2.22
CA SER A 535 -6.55 33.15 2.42
C SER A 535 -5.31 33.63 3.19
N GLU A 536 -4.79 32.82 4.12
CA GLU A 536 -3.73 33.21 5.05
C GLU A 536 -2.49 32.29 5.01
N GLY A 537 -2.57 31.15 4.31
CA GLY A 537 -1.54 30.11 4.26
C GLY A 537 -1.62 29.12 5.43
N PRO A 538 -0.82 28.04 5.43
CA PRO A 538 -0.85 27.00 6.47
C PRO A 538 -0.61 27.54 7.89
N ASP A 539 0.29 28.52 8.04
CA ASP A 539 0.59 29.20 9.30
C ASP A 539 -0.52 30.16 9.79
N GLY A 540 -1.48 30.49 8.93
CA GLY A 540 -2.55 31.45 9.19
C GLY A 540 -3.82 30.83 9.79
N VAL A 541 -3.86 29.51 9.91
CA VAL A 541 -5.03 28.77 10.39
C VAL A 541 -5.15 28.86 11.91
N ASP A 542 -6.39 28.99 12.40
CA ASP A 542 -6.73 29.01 13.82
C ASP A 542 -6.28 27.71 14.52
N GLU A 543 -5.81 27.85 15.77
CA GLU A 543 -5.22 26.77 16.56
C GLU A 543 -6.11 25.51 16.66
N GLU A 544 -7.43 25.70 16.74
CA GLU A 544 -8.41 24.61 16.87
C GLU A 544 -8.62 23.81 15.56
N LEU A 545 -8.24 24.37 14.42
CA LEU A 545 -8.36 23.77 13.10
C LEU A 545 -7.06 23.13 12.63
N ARG A 546 -5.92 23.37 13.29
CA ARG A 546 -4.62 22.75 12.98
C ARG A 546 -4.66 21.22 12.95
N LYS A 547 -5.61 20.59 13.64
CA LYS A 547 -5.83 19.13 13.65
C LYS A 547 -6.29 18.55 12.31
N VAL A 548 -6.98 19.34 11.48
CA VAL A 548 -7.63 18.87 10.24
C VAL A 548 -6.67 18.12 9.30
N PRO A 549 -5.49 18.67 8.91
CA PRO A 549 -4.57 17.98 8.00
C PRO A 549 -3.95 16.71 8.58
N PHE A 550 -3.97 16.51 9.90
CA PHE A 550 -3.40 15.32 10.53
C PHE A 550 -4.44 14.22 10.79
N LEU A 551 -5.69 14.59 11.08
CA LEU A 551 -6.78 13.63 11.36
C LEU A 551 -7.59 13.26 10.12
N GLU A 552 -7.70 14.19 9.17
CA GLU A 552 -8.48 14.08 7.92
C GLU A 552 -7.58 14.38 6.71
N THR A 553 -6.33 13.91 6.75
CA THR A 553 -5.24 14.23 5.80
C THR A 553 -5.67 14.24 4.34
N ARG A 554 -6.36 13.19 3.90
CA ARG A 554 -6.84 13.07 2.53
C ARG A 554 -7.90 14.11 2.16
N ALA A 555 -8.85 14.38 3.05
CA ALA A 555 -9.89 15.39 2.81
C ALA A 555 -9.26 16.79 2.78
N ALA A 556 -8.36 17.09 3.72
CA ALA A 556 -7.61 18.34 3.76
C ALA A 556 -6.82 18.59 2.47
N ALA A 557 -6.04 17.60 2.02
CA ALA A 557 -5.24 17.68 0.80
C ALA A 557 -6.11 17.99 -0.44
N LYS A 558 -7.28 17.36 -0.55
CA LYS A 558 -8.23 17.61 -1.66
C LYS A 558 -8.83 19.01 -1.64
N GLU A 559 -9.25 19.50 -0.46
CA GLU A 559 -9.85 20.83 -0.37
C GLU A 559 -8.90 21.92 -0.85
N VAL A 560 -7.59 21.75 -0.62
CA VAL A 560 -6.57 22.71 -1.05
C VAL A 560 -6.02 22.43 -2.45
N GLY A 561 -6.54 21.41 -3.14
CA GLY A 561 -6.24 21.12 -4.55
C GLY A 561 -4.94 20.36 -4.81
N ALA A 562 -4.43 19.59 -3.84
CA ALA A 562 -3.32 18.68 -4.03
C ALA A 562 -3.71 17.51 -4.97
N THR A 563 -2.72 16.99 -5.70
CA THR A 563 -2.84 15.82 -6.58
C THR A 563 -2.77 14.55 -5.73
N ILE A 564 -3.91 13.95 -5.43
CA ILE A 564 -3.98 12.74 -4.62
C ILE A 564 -4.77 11.61 -5.30
N GLU A 565 -5.08 11.77 -6.57
CA GLU A 565 -5.80 10.79 -7.40
C GLU A 565 -4.92 9.60 -7.84
N PHE A 566 -3.78 9.37 -7.20
CA PHE A 566 -2.98 8.17 -7.45
C PHE A 566 -3.78 6.93 -7.02
N ASN A 567 -3.93 5.98 -7.93
CA ASN A 567 -4.58 4.69 -7.68
C ASN A 567 -3.53 3.68 -7.26
N LYS A 568 -3.76 3.06 -6.10
CA LYS A 568 -2.85 2.06 -5.53
C LYS A 568 -1.40 2.54 -5.53
N ALA A 569 -1.16 3.67 -4.86
CA ALA A 569 0.21 4.07 -4.54
C ALA A 569 0.68 3.13 -3.42
N GLU A 570 1.41 2.09 -3.80
CA GLU A 570 1.77 0.99 -2.91
C GLU A 570 3.22 1.16 -2.40
N GLY A 571 4.21 0.62 -3.10
CA GLY A 571 5.61 0.68 -2.65
C GLY A 571 6.28 2.05 -2.80
N VAL A 572 7.10 2.42 -1.80
CA VAL A 572 8.14 3.44 -1.92
C VAL A 572 9.40 2.95 -1.22
N ASP A 573 10.56 3.09 -1.86
CA ASP A 573 11.83 2.72 -1.24
C ASP A 573 13.03 3.40 -1.91
N SER A 574 14.11 3.55 -1.16
CA SER A 574 15.40 4.10 -1.60
C SER A 574 16.53 3.21 -1.10
N VAL A 575 17.70 3.28 -1.74
CA VAL A 575 18.85 2.50 -1.26
C VAL A 575 19.24 2.96 0.15
N ASP A 576 19.68 2.03 1.00
CA ASP A 576 20.29 2.37 2.28
C ASP A 576 21.32 3.50 2.14
N ASP A 577 21.29 4.45 3.08
CA ASP A 577 22.10 5.66 3.09
C ASP A 577 21.90 6.63 1.89
N ALA A 578 20.82 6.51 1.10
CA ALA A 578 20.51 7.38 -0.04
C ALA A 578 20.68 8.88 0.30
N GLY A 579 21.45 9.60 -0.51
CA GLY A 579 21.67 11.02 -0.35
C GLY A 579 21.26 11.83 -1.59
N PRO A 580 21.54 13.15 -1.59
CA PRO A 580 21.28 13.97 -2.76
C PRO A 580 21.95 13.40 -4.00
N SER A 581 21.18 13.31 -5.08
CA SER A 581 21.47 12.66 -6.37
C SER A 581 21.23 11.17 -6.47
N ASP A 582 20.96 10.47 -5.37
CA ASP A 582 20.45 9.10 -5.41
C ASP A 582 18.94 9.10 -5.75
N TYR A 583 18.36 7.91 -5.88
CA TYR A 583 16.99 7.73 -6.33
C TYR A 583 16.12 7.07 -5.26
N VAL A 584 14.91 7.58 -5.12
CA VAL A 584 13.77 6.91 -4.47
C VAL A 584 12.84 6.38 -5.57
N TYR A 585 12.26 5.21 -5.38
CA TYR A 585 11.34 4.56 -6.30
C TYR A 585 9.92 4.58 -5.75
N PHE A 586 8.93 4.86 -6.60
CA PHE A 586 7.51 4.86 -6.25
C PHE A 586 6.78 3.89 -7.18
N ALA A 587 6.10 2.90 -6.61
CA ALA A 587 5.27 1.94 -7.31
C ALA A 587 3.80 2.40 -7.30
N ILE A 588 3.25 2.53 -8.51
CA ILE A 588 1.83 2.79 -8.74
C ILE A 588 1.26 1.59 -9.46
N SER A 589 0.44 0.80 -8.78
CA SER A 589 0.05 -0.55 -9.24
C SER A 589 -0.89 -0.50 -10.43
N GLU A 590 -1.64 0.59 -10.56
CA GLU A 590 -2.58 0.81 -11.64
C GLU A 590 -2.54 2.26 -12.11
N LEU A 591 -2.39 2.47 -13.42
CA LEU A 591 -2.62 3.77 -14.03
C LEU A 591 -3.87 3.68 -14.89
N ASN A 592 -5.01 3.83 -14.24
CA ASN A 592 -6.33 3.80 -14.87
C ASN A 592 -7.28 4.78 -14.17
N ASP A 593 -8.57 4.68 -14.48
CA ASP A 593 -9.67 5.37 -13.81
C ASP A 593 -9.36 6.85 -13.48
N ASP A 594 -9.27 7.22 -12.21
CA ASP A 594 -9.08 8.63 -11.83
C ASP A 594 -7.75 9.21 -12.34
N MET A 595 -6.68 8.41 -12.46
CA MET A 595 -5.39 8.84 -13.03
C MET A 595 -5.41 9.02 -14.55
N ALA A 596 -6.37 8.40 -15.25
CA ALA A 596 -6.47 8.44 -16.71
C ALA A 596 -7.60 9.34 -17.22
N GLU A 597 -8.67 9.52 -16.43
CA GLU A 597 -9.91 10.16 -16.87
C GLU A 597 -10.17 11.53 -16.23
N VAL A 598 -9.74 11.75 -14.97
CA VAL A 598 -10.03 12.96 -14.18
C VAL A 598 -8.78 13.43 -13.40
N GLY A 599 -8.90 14.42 -12.51
CA GLY A 599 -7.77 14.91 -11.71
C GLY A 599 -6.72 15.71 -12.51
N ASP A 600 -5.52 15.82 -11.98
CA ASP A 600 -4.36 16.47 -12.60
C ASP A 600 -3.51 15.50 -13.44
N VAL A 601 -3.41 14.21 -13.10
CA VAL A 601 -2.50 13.26 -13.81
C VAL A 601 -2.91 13.02 -15.27
N GLN A 602 -4.13 12.51 -15.51
CA GLN A 602 -4.75 12.25 -16.84
C GLN A 602 -3.82 11.69 -17.94
N LEU A 603 -3.00 10.69 -17.64
CA LEU A 603 -2.14 10.01 -18.65
C LEU A 603 -2.93 8.94 -19.43
N GLU A 604 -2.36 8.40 -20.52
CA GLU A 604 -2.99 7.23 -21.18
C GLU A 604 -3.01 6.01 -20.23
N ARG A 605 -4.14 5.29 -20.20
CA ARG A 605 -4.38 4.13 -19.34
C ARG A 605 -3.35 3.02 -19.57
N VAL A 606 -2.79 2.50 -18.48
CA VAL A 606 -1.98 1.28 -18.41
C VAL A 606 -2.36 0.53 -17.14
N ASP A 607 -3.16 -0.53 -17.29
CA ASP A 607 -3.70 -1.30 -16.16
C ASP A 607 -2.62 -2.05 -15.37
N GLY A 608 -1.50 -2.39 -15.99
CA GLY A 608 -0.38 -3.04 -15.30
C GLY A 608 0.47 -2.13 -14.42
N GLY A 609 0.16 -0.83 -14.30
CA GLY A 609 0.84 0.10 -13.40
C GLY A 609 2.14 0.71 -13.95
N VAL A 610 2.80 1.51 -13.11
CA VAL A 610 4.03 2.24 -13.41
C VAL A 610 4.94 2.28 -12.18
N VAL A 611 6.23 1.99 -12.36
CA VAL A 611 7.26 2.35 -11.37
C VAL A 611 7.92 3.64 -11.81
N TYR A 612 7.87 4.64 -10.96
CA TYR A 612 8.60 5.90 -11.10
C TYR A 612 9.88 5.88 -10.27
N ARG A 613 10.87 6.68 -10.66
CA ARG A 613 11.95 7.11 -9.77
C ARG A 613 11.96 8.62 -9.64
N GLY A 614 12.23 9.09 -8.43
CA GLY A 614 12.51 10.48 -8.09
C GLY A 614 13.98 10.64 -7.75
N LYS A 615 14.65 11.65 -8.34
CA LYS A 615 16.01 11.98 -7.94
C LYS A 615 15.97 12.88 -6.70
N LEU A 616 16.64 12.48 -5.63
CA LEU A 616 16.72 13.26 -4.40
C LEU A 616 17.51 14.55 -4.64
N GLU A 617 16.92 15.69 -4.30
CA GLU A 617 17.57 17.00 -4.36
C GLU A 617 18.44 17.27 -3.12
N ASP A 618 19.11 18.43 -3.07
CA ASP A 618 20.01 18.79 -1.97
C ASP A 618 19.30 18.84 -0.59
N ASP A 619 17.99 19.04 -0.60
CA ASP A 619 17.08 19.05 0.56
C ASP A 619 16.19 17.80 0.63
N TYR A 620 16.55 16.74 -0.09
CA TYR A 620 15.83 15.46 -0.16
C TYR A 620 14.45 15.52 -0.80
N ASP A 621 14.07 16.66 -1.39
CA ASP A 621 12.85 16.77 -2.19
C ASP A 621 12.95 15.97 -3.50
N VAL A 622 11.77 15.61 -4.02
CA VAL A 622 11.57 15.08 -5.37
C VAL A 622 10.66 16.04 -6.12
N SER A 623 11.17 16.69 -7.17
CA SER A 623 10.38 17.55 -8.06
C SER A 623 9.98 16.90 -9.37
N THR A 624 10.48 15.69 -9.65
CA THR A 624 10.19 14.97 -10.90
C THR A 624 10.10 13.47 -10.66
N LEU A 625 8.99 12.88 -11.09
CA LEU A 625 8.83 11.42 -11.18
C LEU A 625 9.07 10.97 -12.62
N GLU A 626 10.21 10.29 -12.84
CA GLU A 626 10.57 9.70 -14.13
C GLU A 626 10.07 8.25 -14.19
N PRO A 627 9.23 7.85 -15.16
CA PRO A 627 8.81 6.47 -15.30
C PRO A 627 10.00 5.61 -15.72
N VAL A 628 10.19 4.48 -15.05
CA VAL A 628 11.26 3.51 -15.34
C VAL A 628 10.74 2.13 -15.71
N ILE A 629 9.55 1.78 -15.24
CA ILE A 629 8.82 0.59 -15.67
C ILE A 629 7.38 1.01 -15.95
N VAL A 630 6.84 0.58 -17.08
CA VAL A 630 5.43 0.74 -17.46
C VAL A 630 4.89 -0.64 -17.78
N GLY A 631 3.84 -1.04 -17.09
CA GLY A 631 3.16 -2.32 -17.27
C GLY A 631 2.46 -2.44 -18.63
N PRO A 632 1.85 -3.60 -18.91
CA PRO A 632 1.08 -3.81 -20.13
C PRO A 632 -0.31 -3.18 -20.04
N ASP A 633 -0.95 -2.98 -21.21
CA ASP A 633 -2.39 -2.70 -21.28
C ASP A 633 -3.17 -3.97 -20.89
N ALA A 634 -4.37 -3.87 -20.30
CA ALA A 634 -5.16 -5.06 -19.94
C ALA A 634 -5.49 -5.94 -21.15
N SER A 635 -5.60 -5.34 -22.34
CA SER A 635 -5.86 -6.03 -23.61
C SER A 635 -4.63 -6.69 -24.26
N ASP A 636 -3.42 -6.49 -23.73
CA ASP A 636 -2.20 -7.10 -24.28
C ASP A 636 -2.27 -8.64 -24.20
N PRO A 637 -1.82 -9.36 -25.25
CA PRO A 637 -1.87 -10.81 -25.25
C PRO A 637 -0.80 -11.42 -24.33
N ALA A 638 -0.98 -12.70 -23.98
CA ALA A 638 -0.07 -13.42 -23.09
C ALA A 638 1.41 -13.38 -23.50
N ASP A 639 1.74 -13.36 -24.79
CA ASP A 639 3.14 -13.28 -25.24
C ASP A 639 3.80 -11.92 -24.98
N VAL A 640 3.02 -10.91 -24.61
CA VAL A 640 3.47 -9.62 -24.10
C VAL A 640 3.36 -9.57 -22.58
N ALA A 641 2.17 -9.87 -22.02
CA ALA A 641 1.88 -9.74 -20.59
C ALA A 641 2.63 -10.75 -19.70
N ASN A 642 3.06 -11.90 -20.23
CA ASN A 642 3.78 -12.91 -19.44
C ASN A 642 5.11 -12.41 -18.90
N ASP A 643 5.84 -11.55 -19.61
CA ASP A 643 7.20 -11.12 -19.23
C ASP A 643 7.25 -9.66 -18.76
N ALA A 644 6.09 -9.04 -18.56
CA ALA A 644 5.97 -7.69 -18.03
C ALA A 644 5.63 -7.73 -16.54
N LEU A 645 6.12 -6.73 -15.81
CA LEU A 645 5.64 -6.42 -14.46
C LEU A 645 4.18 -5.95 -14.55
N ILE A 646 3.33 -6.44 -13.66
CA ILE A 646 1.90 -6.12 -13.59
C ILE A 646 1.54 -5.90 -12.13
N ASN A 647 0.77 -4.85 -11.84
CA ASN A 647 0.32 -4.49 -10.49
C ASN A 647 1.46 -4.66 -9.50
N VAL A 648 2.51 -3.87 -9.77
CA VAL A 648 3.62 -3.76 -8.85
C VAL A 648 3.07 -3.19 -7.55
N ASP A 649 3.10 -4.02 -6.53
CA ASP A 649 2.69 -3.64 -5.19
C ASP A 649 3.90 -3.00 -4.52
N ASN A 650 4.77 -3.81 -3.93
CA ASN A 650 5.92 -3.32 -3.20
C ASN A 650 7.22 -3.29 -4.01
N VAL A 651 8.08 -2.33 -3.69
CA VAL A 651 9.47 -2.23 -4.19
C VAL A 651 10.45 -2.29 -3.02
N TYR A 652 11.61 -2.91 -3.26
CA TYR A 652 12.72 -2.96 -2.31
C TYR A 652 14.05 -2.68 -3.02
N VAL A 653 14.77 -1.62 -2.65
CA VAL A 653 16.03 -1.21 -3.25
C VAL A 653 17.18 -1.85 -2.49
N MET A 654 17.89 -2.78 -3.13
CA MET A 654 19.06 -3.43 -2.56
C MET A 654 20.25 -2.46 -2.46
N ASP A 655 21.22 -2.77 -1.58
CA ASP A 655 22.48 -2.02 -1.38
C ASP A 655 23.27 -1.71 -2.67
N ASP A 656 23.07 -2.48 -3.74
CA ASP A 656 23.74 -2.30 -5.03
C ASP A 656 22.93 -1.48 -6.04
N GLY A 657 21.77 -0.95 -5.62
CA GLY A 657 20.88 -0.10 -6.40
C GLY A 657 19.92 -0.84 -7.33
N ARG A 658 19.95 -2.18 -7.38
CA ARG A 658 18.90 -2.96 -8.02
C ARG A 658 17.62 -2.92 -7.18
N VAL A 659 16.48 -3.06 -7.84
CA VAL A 659 15.16 -2.97 -7.20
C VAL A 659 14.45 -4.31 -7.33
N LEU A 660 14.05 -4.91 -6.22
CA LEU A 660 13.08 -6.00 -6.22
C LEU A 660 11.68 -5.39 -6.44
N CYS A 661 10.95 -5.91 -7.42
CA CYS A 661 9.58 -5.52 -7.71
C CYS A 661 8.66 -6.70 -7.43
N CYS A 662 7.73 -6.51 -6.50
CA CYS A 662 6.77 -7.51 -6.06
C CYS A 662 5.43 -7.31 -6.75
N GLU A 663 4.79 -8.39 -7.12
CA GLU A 663 3.46 -8.36 -7.72
C GLU A 663 2.40 -8.78 -6.71
N ASP A 664 1.30 -8.03 -6.74
CA ASP A 664 -0.05 -8.47 -6.36
C ASP A 664 -0.93 -8.31 -7.60
N ALA A 665 -0.89 -9.31 -8.50
CA ALA A 665 -1.36 -9.13 -9.87
C ALA A 665 -2.73 -9.74 -10.13
N ASP A 666 -3.60 -8.90 -10.69
CA ASP A 666 -4.66 -9.37 -11.53
C ASP A 666 -4.08 -10.08 -12.78
N GLN A 667 -4.75 -11.13 -13.25
CA GLN A 667 -4.21 -11.95 -14.33
C GLN A 667 -4.04 -11.19 -15.66
N PHE A 668 -4.87 -10.19 -15.94
CA PHE A 668 -5.02 -9.57 -17.27
C PHE A 668 -4.91 -10.59 -18.43
N GLY A 669 -4.19 -10.26 -19.50
CA GLY A 669 -3.93 -11.17 -20.63
C GLY A 669 -2.88 -12.26 -20.36
N ARG A 670 -2.34 -12.36 -19.13
CA ARG A 670 -1.27 -13.30 -18.74
C ARG A 670 -1.76 -14.76 -18.79
N SER A 671 -0.86 -15.68 -19.08
CA SER A 671 -1.20 -17.12 -19.24
C SER A 671 -1.13 -17.94 -17.94
N TYR A 672 -0.68 -17.31 -16.87
CA TYR A 672 -0.53 -17.86 -15.53
C TYR A 672 -1.01 -16.82 -14.50
N ALA A 673 -1.26 -17.28 -13.28
CA ALA A 673 -1.96 -16.53 -12.23
C ALA A 673 -1.15 -16.47 -10.94
N ASN A 674 0.13 -16.81 -11.03
CA ASN A 674 1.04 -16.78 -9.90
C ASN A 674 1.75 -15.44 -9.95
N ASP A 675 1.81 -14.76 -8.82
CA ASP A 675 2.60 -13.55 -8.70
C ASP A 675 4.08 -13.86 -8.76
N CYS A 676 4.85 -12.85 -9.13
CA CYS A 676 6.26 -12.99 -9.41
C CYS A 676 7.06 -11.92 -8.70
N LEU A 677 8.25 -12.31 -8.25
CA LEU A 677 9.28 -11.38 -7.81
C LEU A 677 10.20 -11.12 -8.99
N TYR A 678 10.34 -9.86 -9.38
CA TYR A 678 11.29 -9.42 -10.41
C TYR A 678 12.45 -8.67 -9.78
N VAL A 679 13.60 -8.74 -10.44
CA VAL A 679 14.77 -7.92 -10.11
C VAL A 679 15.00 -6.95 -11.27
N TYR A 680 14.85 -5.66 -10.99
CA TYR A 680 15.11 -4.56 -11.89
C TYR A 680 16.53 -4.03 -11.70
N ASP A 681 17.29 -4.03 -12.79
CA ASP A 681 18.62 -3.45 -12.93
C ASP A 681 18.47 -2.10 -13.68
N PRO A 682 18.59 -0.96 -12.98
CA PRO A 682 18.35 0.36 -13.57
C PRO A 682 19.38 0.75 -14.64
N ALA A 683 18.92 1.40 -15.71
CA ALA A 683 19.84 1.92 -16.71
C ALA A 683 20.78 2.99 -16.13
N THR A 684 22.10 2.82 -16.34
CA THR A 684 23.10 3.85 -15.98
C THR A 684 22.83 5.18 -16.71
N ASP A 685 23.00 6.31 -16.01
CA ASP A 685 22.79 7.67 -16.55
C ASP A 685 23.41 7.88 -17.95
N GLY A 686 22.56 8.26 -18.91
CA GLY A 686 22.94 8.58 -20.29
C GLY A 686 22.52 7.57 -21.37
N GLN A 687 21.74 6.54 -21.03
CA GLN A 687 21.26 5.53 -21.99
C GLN A 687 19.74 5.55 -22.29
N GLY A 688 18.93 6.32 -21.55
CA GLY A 688 17.49 6.02 -21.37
C GLY A 688 16.43 6.73 -22.23
N ARG A 689 16.73 7.74 -23.05
CA ARG A 689 15.71 8.36 -23.94
C ARG A 689 16.30 8.62 -25.34
N ALA A 690 16.12 7.68 -26.26
CA ALA A 690 16.24 8.03 -27.67
C ALA A 690 14.97 8.80 -28.07
N THR A 691 15.11 10.07 -28.40
CA THR A 691 14.05 10.87 -29.00
C THR A 691 13.77 10.33 -30.41
N ASP A 692 12.66 9.62 -30.59
CA ASP A 692 12.27 9.09 -31.90
C ASP A 692 11.64 10.22 -32.76
N GLU A 693 12.44 11.22 -33.13
CA GLU A 693 12.09 12.12 -34.24
C GLU A 693 12.34 11.39 -35.57
N THR A 694 11.42 10.54 -36.00
CA THR A 694 11.29 10.21 -37.42
C THR A 694 9.86 10.40 -37.90
N GLY A 695 9.55 11.66 -38.21
CA GLY A 695 8.41 12.03 -39.05
C GLY A 695 8.49 11.34 -40.41
N ASP A 696 7.44 10.61 -40.74
CA ASP A 696 7.15 10.02 -42.04
C ASP A 696 6.94 11.13 -43.08
N GLU A 697 8.01 11.52 -43.78
CA GLU A 697 7.91 12.23 -45.07
C GLU A 697 8.15 11.24 -46.21
N THR A 698 7.09 10.52 -46.60
CA THR A 698 7.00 9.89 -47.92
C THR A 698 6.01 10.65 -48.81
N ALA A 699 6.46 11.80 -49.32
CA ALA A 699 5.81 12.47 -50.44
C ALA A 699 6.43 12.01 -51.77
N ASP A 700 5.60 11.31 -52.54
CA ASP A 700 5.79 10.98 -53.95
C ASP A 700 6.36 12.15 -54.77
N GLU A 701 7.46 11.94 -55.51
CA GLU A 701 7.57 12.54 -56.84
C GLU A 701 8.43 11.70 -57.80
N ALA A 702 7.75 11.25 -58.85
CA ALA A 702 8.31 10.48 -59.93
C ALA A 702 9.14 11.35 -60.90
N GLY A 703 10.37 10.89 -61.15
CA GLY A 703 10.98 10.86 -62.49
C GLY A 703 11.50 12.19 -63.07
N ASN A 704 12.82 12.28 -63.25
CA ASN A 704 13.36 12.60 -64.59
C ASN A 704 14.82 12.19 -64.77
N GLU A 705 15.14 11.90 -66.03
CA GLU A 705 16.36 11.28 -66.54
C GLU A 705 17.62 12.17 -66.53
N ALA A 706 18.76 11.47 -66.65
CA ALA A 706 19.90 11.75 -67.54
C ALA A 706 21.06 12.66 -67.08
N SER A 707 22.22 11.97 -66.92
CA SER A 707 23.58 12.39 -67.35
C SER A 707 24.21 13.59 -66.62
N ASN A 708 25.52 13.72 -66.42
CA ASN A 708 26.66 13.26 -67.18
C ASN A 708 27.91 13.44 -66.30
N ARG A 709 28.93 12.61 -66.55
CA ARG A 709 30.30 12.79 -66.05
C ARG A 709 30.86 14.15 -66.45
N ALA A 710 31.54 14.85 -65.54
CA ALA A 710 32.77 15.57 -65.85
C ALA A 710 33.56 15.92 -64.58
N SER A 711 34.83 15.55 -64.64
CA SER A 711 35.96 15.90 -63.79
C SER A 711 36.25 17.39 -63.68
N GLY A 712 36.75 17.80 -62.52
CA GLY A 712 37.47 19.04 -62.24
C GLY A 712 37.36 19.27 -60.75
N GLY A 713 38.41 19.29 -59.95
CA GLY A 713 39.75 19.80 -60.19
C GLY A 713 40.09 20.55 -58.91
N ASP A 714 41.04 19.99 -58.20
CA ASP A 714 41.67 20.43 -56.96
C ASP A 714 42.03 21.93 -56.94
N GLU A 715 41.82 22.57 -55.80
CA GLU A 715 42.42 23.80 -55.23
C GLU A 715 41.46 24.26 -54.13
N GLY A 716 41.81 24.33 -52.85
CA GLY A 716 43.08 24.79 -52.31
C GLY A 716 42.79 25.99 -51.42
N ASP A 717 42.73 25.70 -50.12
CA ASP A 717 43.24 26.52 -49.03
C ASP A 717 42.57 27.87 -48.65
N SER A 718 42.27 27.92 -47.35
CA SER A 718 42.37 29.07 -46.43
C SER A 718 41.41 30.26 -46.52
N GLY A 719 40.66 30.44 -45.42
CA GLY A 719 40.80 31.66 -44.62
C GLY A 719 39.51 32.42 -44.31
N CYS A 720 38.87 32.09 -43.18
CA CYS A 720 38.60 32.96 -42.01
C CYS A 720 37.53 32.33 -41.12
#